data_AF-A0A518J0B8-F1
#
_entry.id   AF-A0A518J0B8-F1
#
_cell.length_a   1.000
_cell.length_b   1.000
_cell.length_c   1.000
_cell.angle_alpha   90.00
_cell.angle_beta   90.00
_cell.angle_gamma   90.00
#
_symmetry.space_group_name_H-M   'P 1'
#
loop_
_entity.id
_entity.type
_entity.pdbx_description
1 polymer ?
#
loop_
_entity_poly.entity_id
_entity_poly.type
_entity_poly.pdbx_seq_one_letter_code
_entity_poly.pdbx_strand_id
1 'polypeptide(L)'
;MNRNAAWRRKMIYLGIIVVMLLPLYLLGQPATGSTTGGAGGSLARLQDELNLSVADLGEIDPASESMKLATLGMRGVAATVLWQKSHDYQRYQEWDRLSATLNQIALLQPHFEKVWEYQAHNLSYNVSVEFDDYRQRYKWVKQGTDFLTRGVKLNRREPRLVWFTGWFFGQKIGMSDEKTQFRELFRNDEAFHEKILNDGIGINGPDARGPDGKPDNWLVGRLWLYRGYDLVDSGVPLINKSPLTFYDIGPKWRIRFADAIEDEGTLDESAKFAWQAAKKDWDSFGQRDIETTEGFTIKLGSVETSRLRVADIERQFDELTGNRREEIREQRFGQLSQEVQDAFNTPDAEKTPEQYRMVFDNQGKLAASMKEVALELEKSKQLTGLRLAEEYATADRYAKKVEAYRRQTNYPYWEGRCIAEQDDRTIDARRFVMEANELLDEAELDQALEKYELAWAAWASVYEDHPLLVSDESAMDLMQSIRRYARMLDEEDLPEDFPLSVFVEMQNEDNEDADEYARRYATWKAKRAKAAEAEAEEEKAAEKPKEEPAEKSEKPAEEPEMKEAPAAEEKESADKPEDKPEDKPEDKPEDKPEDKPEDKPEDKPEDKPEDKPEDKPEDKPEEKPEDEPKSDSEKTSDGDE
;
A
#
# COMPACT_ATOMS: atom_id res chain seq x y z
N MET A 1 41.43 24.00 -64.00
CA MET A 1 40.48 23.04 -63.40
C MET A 1 39.40 22.70 -64.41
N ASN A 2 39.26 21.44 -64.79
CA ASN A 2 38.42 21.04 -65.92
C ASN A 2 36.92 21.02 -65.52
N ARG A 3 36.09 21.93 -66.05
CA ARG A 3 34.64 22.06 -65.74
C ARG A 3 33.88 20.73 -65.89
N ASN A 4 34.30 19.91 -66.85
CA ASN A 4 33.72 18.59 -67.10
C ASN A 4 33.98 17.59 -65.96
N ALA A 5 35.12 17.68 -65.28
CA ALA A 5 35.43 16.78 -64.15
C ALA A 5 34.58 17.11 -62.92
N ALA A 6 34.31 18.39 -62.67
CA ALA A 6 33.42 18.82 -61.59
C ALA A 6 31.97 18.41 -61.84
N TRP A 7 31.46 18.59 -63.07
CA TRP A 7 30.12 18.16 -63.44
C TRP A 7 29.96 16.63 -63.37
N ARG A 8 30.94 15.87 -63.88
CA ARG A 8 30.93 14.40 -63.82
C ARG A 8 30.92 13.89 -62.38
N ARG A 9 31.68 14.51 -61.47
CA ARG A 9 31.64 14.18 -60.03
C ARG A 9 30.28 14.48 -59.41
N LYS A 10 29.66 15.63 -59.71
CA LYS A 10 28.31 15.96 -59.24
C LYS A 10 27.26 14.96 -59.72
N MET A 11 27.32 14.52 -60.98
CA MET A 11 26.42 13.50 -61.52
C MET A 11 26.65 12.12 -60.89
N ILE A 12 27.91 11.76 -60.61
CA ILE A 12 28.25 10.53 -59.88
C ILE A 12 27.72 10.60 -58.45
N TYR A 13 27.92 11.71 -57.74
CA TYR A 13 27.38 11.90 -56.38
C TYR A 13 25.85 11.88 -56.37
N LEU A 14 25.18 12.50 -57.33
CA LEU A 14 23.72 12.44 -57.47
C LEU A 14 23.25 10.99 -57.69
N GLY A 15 23.92 10.25 -58.57
CA GLY A 15 23.62 8.83 -58.81
C GLY A 15 23.80 7.98 -57.55
N ILE A 16 24.90 8.20 -56.81
CA ILE A 16 25.15 7.53 -55.53
C ILE A 16 24.07 7.87 -54.49
N ILE A 17 23.66 9.14 -54.37
CA ILE A 17 22.60 9.58 -53.46
C ILE A 17 21.27 8.90 -53.81
N VAL A 18 20.88 8.87 -55.10
CA VAL A 18 19.65 8.20 -55.54
C VAL A 18 19.69 6.69 -55.25
N VAL A 19 20.84 6.05 -55.48
CA VAL A 19 21.04 4.63 -55.17
C VAL A 19 21.00 4.37 -53.66
N MET A 20 21.51 5.28 -52.83
CA MET A 20 21.42 5.17 -51.37
C MET A 20 20.01 5.48 -50.83
N LEU A 21 19.22 6.33 -51.50
CA LEU A 21 17.84 6.63 -51.13
C LEU A 21 16.89 5.46 -51.41
N LEU A 22 17.19 4.61 -52.39
CA LEU A 22 16.40 3.42 -52.75
C LEU A 22 16.21 2.42 -51.58
N PRO A 23 17.28 1.92 -50.92
CA PRO A 23 17.13 1.04 -49.76
C PRO A 23 16.49 1.76 -48.57
N LEU A 24 16.78 3.05 -48.34
CA LEU A 24 16.11 3.85 -47.31
C LEU A 24 14.60 3.96 -47.57
N TYR A 25 14.19 4.12 -48.82
CA TYR A 25 12.79 4.18 -49.23
C TYR A 25 12.10 2.81 -49.10
N LEU A 26 12.77 1.71 -49.47
CA LEU A 26 12.23 0.35 -49.30
C LEU A 26 12.13 -0.08 -47.84
N LEU A 27 13.07 0.37 -47.00
CA LEU A 27 13.06 0.13 -45.55
C LEU A 27 12.00 0.99 -44.85
N GLY A 28 11.95 2.29 -45.14
CA GLY A 28 11.21 3.30 -44.36
C GLY A 28 9.87 3.78 -44.94
N GLN A 29 9.34 3.13 -45.98
CA GLN A 29 7.99 3.45 -46.48
C GLN A 29 6.92 3.19 -45.40
N PRO A 30 6.11 4.21 -45.03
CA PRO A 30 5.04 4.02 -44.05
C PRO A 30 3.95 3.10 -44.59
N ALA A 31 3.28 2.37 -43.70
CA ALA A 31 2.06 1.64 -44.05
C ALA A 31 0.94 2.65 -44.36
N THR A 32 0.22 2.47 -45.47
CA THR A 32 -0.91 3.33 -45.83
C THR A 32 -2.21 2.68 -45.36
N GLY A 33 -2.89 3.28 -44.38
CA GLY A 33 -4.11 2.76 -43.75
C GLY A 33 -5.39 2.80 -44.61
N SER A 34 -5.31 2.62 -45.93
CA SER A 34 -6.53 2.42 -46.74
C SER A 34 -6.91 0.94 -46.76
N THR A 35 -8.20 0.66 -46.92
CA THR A 35 -8.86 -0.67 -47.07
C THR A 35 -8.28 -1.60 -48.14
N THR A 36 -7.18 -1.22 -48.78
CA THR A 36 -6.37 -2.00 -49.70
C THR A 36 -4.96 -2.16 -49.13
N GLY A 37 -4.81 -3.11 -48.19
CA GLY A 37 -3.60 -3.55 -47.48
C GLY A 37 -2.24 -3.30 -48.15
N GLY A 38 -1.76 -2.06 -48.08
CA GLY A 38 -0.39 -1.69 -48.43
C GLY A 38 0.52 -1.90 -47.23
N ALA A 39 1.15 -3.08 -47.13
CA ALA A 39 1.95 -3.51 -45.98
C ALA A 39 3.25 -2.71 -45.73
N GLY A 40 3.39 -1.47 -46.24
CA GLY A 40 4.57 -0.62 -46.06
C GLY A 40 5.91 -1.26 -46.46
N GLY A 41 7.01 -0.58 -46.09
CA GLY A 41 8.37 -1.10 -46.13
C GLY A 41 8.62 -2.14 -45.01
N SER A 42 9.80 -2.77 -44.99
CA SER A 42 10.08 -3.83 -44.01
C SER A 42 10.09 -3.34 -42.55
N LEU A 43 10.46 -2.09 -42.28
CA LEU A 43 10.37 -1.51 -40.93
C LEU A 43 8.92 -1.33 -40.48
N ALA A 44 8.02 -0.93 -41.38
CA ALA A 44 6.60 -0.79 -41.06
C ALA A 44 5.99 -2.16 -40.71
N ARG A 45 6.34 -3.21 -41.47
CA ARG A 45 5.89 -4.59 -41.16
C ARG A 45 6.42 -5.10 -39.83
N LEU A 46 7.71 -4.84 -39.54
CA LEU A 46 8.31 -5.18 -38.25
C LEU A 46 7.65 -4.40 -37.10
N GLN A 47 7.27 -3.14 -37.34
CA GLN A 47 6.51 -2.36 -36.36
C GLN A 47 5.10 -2.91 -36.15
N ASP A 48 4.40 -3.30 -37.22
CA ASP A 48 3.07 -3.96 -37.13
C ASP A 48 3.19 -5.29 -36.34
N GLU A 49 4.17 -6.13 -36.70
CA GLU A 49 4.41 -7.43 -36.03
C GLU A 49 4.75 -7.26 -34.54
N LEU A 50 5.53 -6.23 -34.20
CA LEU A 50 5.88 -5.89 -32.82
C LEU A 50 4.81 -5.04 -32.11
N ASN A 51 3.67 -4.73 -32.75
CA ASN A 51 2.64 -3.80 -32.27
C ASN A 51 3.19 -2.41 -31.84
N LEU A 52 4.26 -1.96 -32.49
CA LEU A 52 4.84 -0.62 -32.40
C LEU A 52 4.27 0.32 -33.47
N SER A 53 3.39 -0.19 -34.33
CA SER A 53 2.77 0.59 -35.39
C SER A 53 1.65 1.46 -34.85
N VAL A 54 1.78 2.76 -35.11
CA VAL A 54 0.73 3.75 -34.81
C VAL A 54 -0.43 3.61 -35.81
N ALA A 55 -0.21 2.98 -36.98
CA ALA A 55 -1.25 2.82 -38.02
C ALA A 55 -2.40 1.89 -37.60
N ASP A 56 -2.15 0.92 -36.71
CA ASP A 56 -3.16 0.01 -36.15
C ASP A 56 -4.15 0.68 -35.18
N LEU A 57 -4.01 1.98 -34.92
CA LEU A 57 -5.00 2.78 -34.19
C LEU A 57 -6.15 3.27 -35.09
N GLY A 58 -6.06 3.10 -36.42
CA GLY A 58 -6.93 3.83 -37.36
C GLY A 58 -6.64 5.35 -37.40
N GLU A 59 -5.74 5.80 -36.53
CA GLU A 59 -5.21 7.15 -36.41
C GLU A 59 -3.71 7.05 -36.70
N ILE A 60 -3.30 7.31 -37.94
CA ILE A 60 -1.91 7.76 -38.13
C ILE A 60 -1.80 9.04 -37.31
N ASP A 61 -0.79 9.17 -36.45
CA ASP A 61 -0.44 10.46 -35.86
C ASP A 61 0.52 11.17 -36.84
N PRO A 62 0.00 11.96 -37.80
CA PRO A 62 0.82 12.62 -38.80
C PRO A 62 1.78 13.60 -38.15
N ALA A 63 1.51 14.10 -36.94
CA ALA A 63 2.40 15.02 -36.25
C ALA A 63 3.66 14.29 -35.76
N SER A 64 3.52 13.14 -35.09
CA SER A 64 4.64 12.29 -34.66
C SER A 64 5.50 11.84 -35.85
N GLU A 65 4.90 11.30 -36.92
CA GLU A 65 5.65 10.86 -38.10
C GLU A 65 6.31 12.03 -38.85
N SER A 66 5.62 13.17 -38.98
CA SER A 66 6.22 14.38 -39.57
C SER A 66 7.38 14.89 -38.73
N MET A 67 7.28 14.88 -37.40
CA MET A 67 8.38 15.28 -36.51
C MET A 67 9.57 14.33 -36.65
N LYS A 68 9.35 13.01 -36.66
CA LYS A 68 10.42 12.02 -36.89
C LYS A 68 11.11 12.26 -38.23
N LEU A 69 10.35 12.46 -39.30
CA LEU A 69 10.90 12.78 -40.63
C LEU A 69 11.65 14.12 -40.65
N ALA A 70 11.11 15.17 -40.02
CA ALA A 70 11.72 16.48 -39.95
C ALA A 70 13.07 16.47 -39.21
N THR A 71 13.27 15.55 -38.25
CA THR A 71 14.57 15.39 -37.57
C THR A 71 15.63 14.68 -38.42
N LEU A 72 15.28 14.14 -39.59
CA LEU A 72 16.21 13.45 -40.51
C LEU A 72 17.06 12.36 -39.82
N GLY A 73 16.46 11.63 -38.88
CA GLY A 73 17.14 10.59 -38.10
C GLY A 73 17.87 11.08 -36.83
N MET A 74 17.92 12.40 -36.59
CA MET A 74 18.50 12.99 -35.38
C MET A 74 17.50 13.11 -34.22
N ARG A 75 16.54 12.16 -34.11
CA ARG A 75 15.47 12.23 -33.11
C ARG A 75 16.01 12.36 -31.68
N GLY A 76 17.12 11.67 -31.38
CA GLY A 76 17.74 11.70 -30.05
C GLY A 76 18.23 13.10 -29.68
N VAL A 77 18.94 13.76 -30.61
CA VAL A 77 19.43 15.14 -30.41
C VAL A 77 18.26 16.11 -30.27
N ALA A 78 17.23 15.98 -31.11
CA ALA A 78 16.03 16.81 -31.03
C ALA A 78 15.32 16.64 -29.68
N ALA A 79 15.17 15.39 -29.22
CA ALA A 79 14.62 15.10 -27.90
C ALA A 79 15.46 15.74 -26.79
N THR A 80 16.79 15.57 -26.78
CA THR A 80 17.68 16.19 -25.78
C THR A 80 17.53 17.71 -25.73
N VAL A 81 17.41 18.38 -26.88
CA VAL A 81 17.17 19.84 -26.92
C VAL A 81 15.81 20.20 -26.31
N LEU A 82 14.76 19.41 -26.57
CA LEU A 82 13.45 19.64 -25.96
C LEU A 82 13.46 19.37 -24.46
N TRP A 83 14.19 18.37 -23.99
CA TRP A 83 14.39 18.10 -22.55
C TRP A 83 15.12 19.27 -21.86
N GLN A 84 16.12 19.87 -22.51
CA GLN A 84 16.74 21.08 -21.97
C GLN A 84 15.75 22.25 -21.91
N LYS A 85 14.95 22.43 -22.96
CA LYS A 85 13.92 23.48 -23.00
C LYS A 85 12.83 23.27 -21.95
N SER A 86 12.39 22.04 -21.72
CA SER A 86 11.39 21.77 -20.69
C SER A 86 11.93 22.12 -19.31
N HIS A 87 13.19 21.80 -19.02
CA HIS A 87 13.85 22.24 -17.79
C HIS A 87 13.90 23.77 -17.66
N ASP A 88 14.28 24.47 -18.74
CA ASP A 88 14.32 25.94 -18.74
C ASP A 88 12.91 26.53 -18.53
N TYR A 89 11.90 26.04 -19.24
CA TYR A 89 10.51 26.50 -19.09
C TYR A 89 9.96 26.23 -17.70
N GLN A 90 10.28 25.09 -17.09
CA GLN A 90 9.92 24.82 -15.69
C GLN A 90 10.59 25.80 -14.74
N ARG A 91 11.90 26.06 -14.90
CA ARG A 91 12.63 27.02 -14.07
C ARG A 91 12.08 28.44 -14.17
N TYR A 92 11.63 28.85 -15.35
CA TYR A 92 11.03 30.18 -15.57
C TYR A 92 9.52 30.19 -15.34
N GLN A 93 8.92 29.09 -14.84
CA GLN A 93 7.48 28.96 -14.61
C GLN A 93 6.63 29.25 -15.87
N GLU A 94 7.17 28.97 -17.06
CA GLU A 94 6.49 29.10 -18.35
C GLU A 94 5.64 27.85 -18.64
N TRP A 95 4.62 27.61 -17.82
CA TRP A 95 3.88 26.35 -17.77
C TRP A 95 3.21 25.92 -19.08
N ASP A 96 2.64 26.85 -19.85
CA ASP A 96 2.05 26.54 -21.16
C ASP A 96 3.10 26.05 -22.17
N ARG A 97 4.29 26.67 -22.15
CA ARG A 97 5.41 26.29 -23.01
C ARG A 97 6.04 24.98 -22.55
N LEU A 98 6.08 24.74 -21.25
CA LEU A 98 6.44 23.44 -20.68
C LEU A 98 5.51 22.37 -21.24
N SER A 99 4.19 22.47 -21.03
CA SER A 99 3.23 21.47 -21.50
C SER A 99 3.29 21.24 -23.02
N ALA A 100 3.45 22.29 -23.82
CA ALA A 100 3.66 22.16 -25.26
C ALA A 100 4.95 21.39 -25.60
N THR A 101 6.04 21.65 -24.89
CA THR A 101 7.33 20.96 -25.07
C THR A 101 7.23 19.49 -24.66
N LEU A 102 6.54 19.17 -23.56
CA LEU A 102 6.33 17.79 -23.12
C LEU A 102 5.53 16.99 -24.15
N ASN A 103 4.51 17.61 -24.77
CA ASN A 103 3.79 16.99 -25.88
C ASN A 103 4.69 16.72 -27.08
N GLN A 104 5.60 17.64 -27.42
CA GLN A 104 6.59 17.41 -28.50
C GLN A 104 7.55 16.26 -28.18
N ILE A 105 7.99 16.14 -26.93
CA ILE A 105 8.83 15.03 -26.48
C ILE A 105 8.07 13.70 -26.63
N ALA A 106 6.81 13.65 -26.17
CA ALA A 106 5.95 12.48 -26.30
C ALA A 106 5.73 12.06 -27.76
N LEU A 107 5.57 13.01 -28.68
CA LEU A 107 5.46 12.74 -30.12
C LEU A 107 6.76 12.19 -30.73
N LEU A 108 7.93 12.63 -30.25
CA LEU A 108 9.22 12.13 -30.74
C LEU A 108 9.60 10.76 -30.14
N GLN A 109 9.17 10.50 -28.90
CA GLN A 109 9.52 9.30 -28.14
C GLN A 109 8.27 8.56 -27.61
N PRO A 110 7.28 8.19 -28.46
CA PRO A 110 5.98 7.69 -27.99
C PRO A 110 6.04 6.32 -27.31
N HIS A 111 7.04 5.49 -27.65
CA HIS A 111 7.22 4.16 -27.06
C HIS A 111 8.28 4.10 -25.96
N PHE A 112 8.74 5.25 -25.47
CA PHE A 112 9.65 5.29 -24.34
C PHE A 112 8.87 5.53 -23.06
N GLU A 113 8.59 4.46 -22.32
CA GLU A 113 7.72 4.47 -21.11
C GLU A 113 8.08 5.59 -20.12
N LYS A 114 9.39 5.86 -19.94
CA LYS A 114 9.90 6.85 -18.99
C LYS A 114 9.50 8.28 -19.32
N VAL A 115 9.24 8.60 -20.60
CA VAL A 115 8.70 9.92 -20.97
C VAL A 115 7.33 10.10 -20.34
N TRP A 116 6.48 9.09 -20.42
CA TRP A 116 5.11 9.13 -19.90
C TRP A 116 5.09 9.14 -18.38
N GLU A 117 5.82 8.21 -17.75
CA GLU A 117 5.93 8.09 -16.29
C GLU A 117 6.50 9.36 -15.66
N TYR A 118 7.70 9.79 -16.09
CA TYR A 118 8.40 10.92 -15.49
C TYR A 118 7.64 12.23 -15.68
N GLN A 119 7.10 12.49 -16.88
CA GLN A 119 6.43 13.76 -17.14
C GLN A 119 5.07 13.84 -16.49
N ALA A 120 4.32 12.74 -16.39
CA ALA A 120 3.11 12.72 -15.61
C ALA A 120 3.38 12.98 -14.12
N HIS A 121 4.45 12.40 -13.58
CA HIS A 121 4.90 12.71 -12.23
C HIS A 121 5.29 14.20 -12.09
N ASN A 122 6.08 14.72 -13.04
CA ASN A 122 6.49 16.12 -13.02
C ASN A 122 5.29 17.07 -13.01
N LEU A 123 4.29 16.82 -13.86
CA LEU A 123 3.06 17.61 -13.91
C LEU A 123 2.23 17.48 -12.61
N SER A 124 2.07 16.26 -12.10
CA SER A 124 1.15 15.98 -10.99
C SER A 124 1.73 16.26 -9.62
N TYR A 125 3.06 16.23 -9.45
CA TYR A 125 3.72 16.45 -8.17
C TYR A 125 4.45 17.78 -8.19
N ASN A 126 5.45 17.94 -9.05
CA ASN A 126 6.35 19.10 -9.03
C ASN A 126 5.67 20.39 -9.52
N VAL A 127 4.98 20.34 -10.65
CA VAL A 127 4.31 21.53 -11.20
C VAL A 127 3.06 21.85 -10.39
N SER A 128 2.32 20.83 -9.95
CA SER A 128 1.07 21.05 -9.21
C SER A 128 1.27 21.86 -7.92
N VAL A 129 2.37 21.65 -7.18
CA VAL A 129 2.59 22.30 -5.88
C VAL A 129 3.01 23.77 -6.00
N GLU A 130 3.34 24.24 -7.20
CA GLU A 130 3.71 25.64 -7.46
C GLU A 130 2.50 26.59 -7.50
N PHE A 131 1.28 26.06 -7.32
CA PHE A 131 0.05 26.84 -7.36
C PHE A 131 -0.63 26.86 -5.99
N ASP A 132 -1.01 28.05 -5.53
CA ASP A 132 -1.68 28.21 -4.22
C ASP A 132 -3.09 27.58 -4.21
N ASP A 133 -3.87 27.81 -5.27
CA ASP A 133 -5.25 27.33 -5.36
C ASP A 133 -5.30 25.82 -5.66
N TYR A 134 -5.85 25.04 -4.74
CA TYR A 134 -6.04 23.59 -4.87
C TYR A 134 -6.76 23.20 -6.17
N ARG A 135 -7.66 24.04 -6.71
CA ARG A 135 -8.33 23.77 -7.99
C ARG A 135 -7.36 23.78 -9.17
N GLN A 136 -6.37 24.67 -9.13
CA GLN A 136 -5.31 24.72 -10.14
C GLN A 136 -4.36 23.53 -9.98
N ARG A 137 -4.01 23.16 -8.74
CA ARG A 137 -3.22 21.95 -8.46
C ARG A 137 -3.92 20.70 -9.01
N TYR A 138 -5.21 20.55 -8.73
CA TYR A 138 -6.03 19.46 -9.27
C TYR A 138 -6.06 19.45 -10.80
N LYS A 139 -6.11 20.62 -11.46
CA LYS A 139 -6.01 20.71 -12.93
C LYS A 139 -4.69 20.12 -13.45
N TRP A 140 -3.57 20.38 -12.80
CA TRP A 140 -2.27 19.80 -13.17
C TRP A 140 -2.18 18.30 -12.87
N VAL A 141 -2.77 17.83 -11.77
CA VAL A 141 -2.93 16.40 -11.48
C VAL A 141 -3.69 15.70 -12.61
N LYS A 142 -4.84 16.25 -13.04
CA LYS A 142 -5.59 15.73 -14.19
C LYS A 142 -4.77 15.69 -15.47
N GLN A 143 -3.99 16.75 -15.74
CA GLN A 143 -3.13 16.79 -16.91
C GLN A 143 -2.05 15.69 -16.89
N GLY A 144 -1.47 15.40 -15.73
CA GLY A 144 -0.54 14.28 -15.60
C GLY A 144 -1.21 12.92 -15.80
N THR A 145 -2.41 12.70 -15.25
CA THR A 145 -3.16 11.44 -15.49
C THR A 145 -3.59 11.27 -16.95
N ASP A 146 -3.98 12.36 -17.63
CA ASP A 146 -4.27 12.37 -19.07
C ASP A 146 -3.00 12.06 -19.89
N PHE A 147 -1.85 12.59 -19.47
CA PHE A 147 -0.55 12.28 -20.05
C PHE A 147 -0.25 10.78 -19.98
N LEU A 148 -0.38 10.14 -18.80
CA LEU A 148 -0.21 8.69 -18.65
C LEU A 148 -1.17 7.90 -19.53
N THR A 149 -2.43 8.29 -19.55
CA THR A 149 -3.48 7.56 -20.29
C THR A 149 -3.21 7.57 -21.80
N ARG A 150 -2.70 8.68 -22.35
CA ARG A 150 -2.20 8.72 -23.74
C ARG A 150 -1.01 7.79 -23.95
N GLY A 151 -0.10 7.72 -22.98
CA GLY A 151 1.00 6.76 -23.00
C GLY A 151 0.53 5.32 -23.05
N VAL A 152 -0.48 4.95 -22.26
CA VAL A 152 -1.07 3.59 -22.27
C VAL A 152 -1.63 3.23 -23.64
N LYS A 153 -2.34 4.16 -24.31
CA LYS A 153 -2.88 3.91 -25.66
C LYS A 153 -1.80 3.58 -26.69
N LEU A 154 -0.63 4.19 -26.55
CA LEU A 154 0.51 4.01 -27.45
C LEU A 154 1.40 2.82 -27.06
N ASN A 155 1.32 2.33 -25.82
CA ASN A 155 2.16 1.26 -25.26
C ASN A 155 1.30 0.07 -24.80
N ARG A 156 0.62 -0.59 -25.75
CA ARG A 156 -0.41 -1.62 -25.48
C ARG A 156 0.09 -2.86 -24.74
N ARG A 157 1.39 -3.15 -24.83
CA ARG A 157 2.05 -4.30 -24.16
C ARG A 157 2.92 -3.86 -22.99
N GLU A 158 2.62 -2.71 -22.39
CA GLU A 158 3.34 -2.20 -21.22
C GLU A 158 2.42 -2.18 -19.98
N PRO A 159 2.28 -3.32 -19.25
CA PRO A 159 1.44 -3.40 -18.06
C PRO A 159 1.86 -2.43 -16.97
N ARG A 160 3.15 -2.07 -16.90
CA ARG A 160 3.67 -1.15 -15.89
C ARG A 160 3.09 0.25 -16.05
N LEU A 161 2.91 0.72 -17.28
CA LEU A 161 2.35 2.04 -17.54
C LEU A 161 0.85 2.10 -17.18
N VAL A 162 0.13 1.00 -17.43
CA VAL A 162 -1.27 0.83 -16.97
C VAL A 162 -1.33 0.85 -15.45
N TRP A 163 -0.42 0.12 -14.80
CA TRP A 163 -0.32 0.08 -13.35
C TRP A 163 -0.04 1.46 -12.75
N PHE A 164 0.90 2.22 -13.32
CA PHE A 164 1.19 3.59 -12.88
C PHE A 164 -0.03 4.50 -13.03
N THR A 165 -0.78 4.36 -14.12
CA THR A 165 -2.02 5.13 -14.32
C THR A 165 -2.99 4.90 -13.16
N GLY A 166 -3.25 3.63 -12.80
CA GLY A 166 -4.13 3.30 -11.67
C GLY A 166 -3.56 3.68 -10.30
N TRP A 167 -2.25 3.59 -10.11
CA TRP A 167 -1.57 4.04 -8.90
C TRP A 167 -1.70 5.56 -8.71
N PHE A 168 -1.57 6.37 -9.77
CA PHE A 168 -1.72 7.83 -9.70
C PHE A 168 -3.10 8.28 -9.21
N PHE A 169 -4.18 7.63 -9.68
CA PHE A 169 -5.53 7.95 -9.24
C PHE A 169 -5.71 7.75 -7.73
N GLY A 170 -5.11 6.70 -7.17
CA GLY A 170 -5.15 6.47 -5.73
C GLY A 170 -4.21 7.42 -4.98
N GLN A 171 -2.91 7.36 -5.27
CA GLN A 171 -1.90 8.06 -4.48
C GLN A 171 -2.06 9.59 -4.59
N LYS A 172 -2.16 10.15 -5.79
CA LYS A 172 -2.11 11.61 -5.94
C LYS A 172 -3.41 12.31 -5.57
N ILE A 173 -4.56 11.65 -5.76
CA ILE A 173 -5.87 12.23 -5.42
C ILE A 173 -6.26 11.85 -3.98
N GLY A 174 -6.01 10.61 -3.56
CA GLY A 174 -6.45 10.08 -2.28
C GLY A 174 -5.48 10.27 -1.11
N MET A 175 -4.19 10.52 -1.35
CA MET A 175 -3.18 10.70 -0.29
C MET A 175 -2.48 12.07 -0.34
N SER A 176 -3.01 13.05 -1.08
CA SER A 176 -2.50 14.43 -1.03
C SER A 176 -2.85 15.08 0.30
N ASP A 177 -2.12 16.12 0.70
CA ASP A 177 -2.54 16.99 1.81
C ASP A 177 -3.94 17.58 1.54
N GLU A 178 -4.26 17.83 0.27
CA GLU A 178 -5.59 18.26 -0.21
C GLU A 178 -6.52 17.09 -0.57
N LYS A 179 -6.33 15.89 0.00
CA LYS A 179 -7.11 14.69 -0.35
C LYS A 179 -8.61 14.95 -0.32
N THR A 180 -9.11 15.62 0.72
CA THR A 180 -10.53 15.96 0.86
C THR A 180 -11.02 16.81 -0.31
N GLN A 181 -10.29 17.87 -0.67
CA GLN A 181 -10.69 18.75 -1.77
C GLN A 181 -10.54 18.07 -3.14
N PHE A 182 -9.49 17.28 -3.36
CA PHE A 182 -9.26 16.58 -4.62
C PHE A 182 -10.28 15.47 -4.87
N ARG A 183 -10.63 14.72 -3.82
CA ARG A 183 -11.69 13.70 -3.89
C ARG A 183 -13.04 14.32 -4.20
N GLU A 184 -13.39 15.45 -3.56
CA GLU A 184 -14.62 16.17 -3.86
C GLU A 184 -14.63 16.75 -5.29
N LEU A 185 -13.51 17.30 -5.76
CA LEU A 185 -13.40 17.76 -7.15
C LEU A 185 -13.53 16.61 -8.13
N PHE A 186 -12.88 15.47 -7.88
CA PHE A 186 -12.98 14.28 -8.73
C PHE A 186 -14.40 13.75 -8.79
N ARG A 187 -15.04 13.55 -7.64
CA ARG A 187 -16.41 13.07 -7.49
C ARG A 187 -17.41 13.84 -8.36
N ASN A 188 -17.18 15.13 -8.60
CA ASN A 188 -18.05 16.00 -9.38
C ASN A 188 -17.53 16.36 -10.80
N ASP A 189 -16.40 15.80 -11.25
CA ASP A 189 -15.80 16.14 -12.55
C ASP A 189 -16.33 15.29 -13.70
N GLU A 190 -17.56 15.56 -14.13
CA GLU A 190 -18.22 14.81 -15.22
C GLU A 190 -17.42 14.81 -16.53
N ALA A 191 -16.77 15.94 -16.87
CA ALA A 191 -15.97 16.06 -18.08
C ALA A 191 -14.73 15.16 -18.03
N PHE A 192 -14.11 15.01 -16.87
CA PHE A 192 -13.01 14.07 -16.70
C PHE A 192 -13.48 12.62 -16.69
N HIS A 193 -14.63 12.33 -16.07
CA HIS A 193 -15.24 11.00 -16.10
C HIS A 193 -15.58 10.53 -17.51
N GLU A 194 -16.08 11.43 -18.38
CA GLU A 194 -16.34 11.12 -19.78
C GLU A 194 -15.07 10.70 -20.53
N LYS A 195 -13.94 11.37 -20.26
CA LYS A 195 -12.64 10.98 -20.83
C LYS A 195 -12.22 9.59 -20.37
N ILE A 196 -12.28 9.32 -19.07
CA ILE A 196 -11.92 8.02 -18.50
C ILE A 196 -12.80 6.90 -19.08
N LEU A 197 -14.09 7.16 -19.29
CA LEU A 197 -14.99 6.24 -19.96
C LEU A 197 -14.56 5.96 -21.41
N ASN A 198 -14.21 7.01 -22.16
CA ASN A 198 -13.70 6.90 -23.52
C ASN A 198 -12.35 6.16 -23.60
N ASP A 199 -11.60 6.13 -22.50
CA ASP A 199 -10.36 5.35 -22.37
C ASP A 199 -10.61 3.85 -22.11
N GLY A 200 -11.87 3.44 -22.00
CA GLY A 200 -12.30 2.05 -21.82
C GLY A 200 -12.37 1.60 -20.37
N ILE A 201 -12.40 2.54 -19.42
CA ILE A 201 -12.57 2.23 -18.00
C ILE A 201 -14.04 2.36 -17.62
N GLY A 202 -14.59 1.32 -17.00
CA GLY A 202 -16.00 1.21 -16.63
C GLY A 202 -16.41 2.09 -15.44
N ILE A 203 -16.11 3.40 -15.49
CA ILE A 203 -16.33 4.36 -14.40
C ILE A 203 -17.81 4.53 -14.00
N ASN A 204 -18.74 4.20 -14.90
CA ASN A 204 -20.18 4.23 -14.62
C ASN A 204 -20.68 2.94 -13.95
N GLY A 205 -19.86 1.91 -13.83
CA GLY A 205 -20.20 0.63 -13.23
C GLY A 205 -20.27 0.68 -11.69
N PRO A 206 -20.84 -0.34 -11.05
CA PRO A 206 -20.94 -0.41 -9.60
C PRO A 206 -19.57 -0.50 -8.92
N ASP A 207 -18.57 -1.07 -9.59
CA ASP A 207 -17.20 -1.21 -9.06
C ASP A 207 -16.41 0.09 -8.98
N ALA A 208 -16.94 1.19 -9.51
CA ALA A 208 -16.32 2.51 -9.54
C ALA A 208 -17.00 3.53 -8.61
N ARG A 209 -18.15 3.20 -8.03
CA ARG A 209 -19.02 4.17 -7.36
C ARG A 209 -18.95 4.09 -5.84
N GLY A 210 -18.90 5.25 -5.20
CA GLY A 210 -18.96 5.40 -3.75
C GLY A 210 -20.40 5.30 -3.17
N PRO A 211 -20.56 5.54 -1.87
CA PRO A 211 -21.86 5.47 -1.17
C PRO A 211 -22.92 6.43 -1.74
N ASP A 212 -22.48 7.57 -2.27
CA ASP A 212 -23.34 8.58 -2.92
C ASP A 212 -23.70 8.23 -4.38
N GLY A 213 -23.22 7.09 -4.88
CA GLY A 213 -23.44 6.63 -6.24
C GLY A 213 -22.62 7.36 -7.31
N LYS A 214 -21.66 8.22 -6.93
CA LYS A 214 -20.74 8.91 -7.85
C LYS A 214 -19.40 8.18 -7.95
N PRO A 215 -18.62 8.38 -9.03
CA PRO A 215 -17.31 7.77 -9.16
C PRO A 215 -16.33 8.17 -8.05
N ASP A 216 -15.58 7.19 -7.53
CA ASP A 216 -14.53 7.38 -6.53
C ASP A 216 -13.14 7.13 -7.14
N ASN A 217 -12.15 7.97 -6.80
CA ASN A 217 -10.81 7.90 -7.40
C ASN A 217 -10.06 6.61 -7.05
N TRP A 218 -10.22 6.06 -5.84
CA TRP A 218 -9.59 4.81 -5.43
C TRP A 218 -10.12 3.65 -6.25
N LEU A 219 -11.44 3.61 -6.43
CA LEU A 219 -12.11 2.58 -7.21
C LEU A 219 -11.79 2.69 -8.70
N VAL A 220 -11.71 3.90 -9.24
CA VAL A 220 -11.27 4.13 -10.64
C VAL A 220 -9.80 3.75 -10.83
N GLY A 221 -8.93 4.09 -9.89
CA GLY A 221 -7.53 3.66 -9.88
C GLY A 221 -7.40 2.14 -9.84
N ARG A 222 -8.24 1.47 -9.03
CA ARG A 222 -8.34 0.01 -9.00
C ARG A 222 -8.76 -0.58 -10.35
N LEU A 223 -9.74 -0.01 -11.05
CA LEU A 223 -10.13 -0.49 -12.38
C LEU A 223 -8.97 -0.43 -13.38
N TRP A 224 -8.17 0.64 -13.33
CA TRP A 224 -6.93 0.73 -14.12
C TRP A 224 -5.93 -0.37 -13.76
N LEU A 225 -5.71 -0.63 -12.47
CA LEU A 225 -4.79 -1.69 -12.02
C LEU A 225 -5.25 -3.07 -12.52
N TYR A 226 -6.54 -3.37 -12.44
CA TYR A 226 -7.09 -4.64 -12.91
C TYR A 226 -6.96 -4.81 -14.42
N ARG A 227 -7.11 -3.73 -15.20
CA ARG A 227 -6.77 -3.75 -16.63
C ARG A 227 -5.31 -4.12 -16.86
N GLY A 228 -4.39 -3.65 -16.01
CA GLY A 228 -2.99 -4.05 -16.04
C GLY A 228 -2.80 -5.53 -15.70
N TYR A 229 -3.59 -6.05 -14.76
CA TYR A 229 -3.57 -7.47 -14.38
C TYR A 229 -4.03 -8.36 -15.53
N ASP A 230 -5.13 -7.99 -16.18
CA ASP A 230 -5.68 -8.68 -17.35
C ASP A 230 -4.66 -8.74 -18.51
N LEU A 231 -3.85 -7.69 -18.69
CA LEU A 231 -2.78 -7.69 -19.69
C LEU A 231 -1.72 -8.76 -19.37
N VAL A 232 -1.28 -8.86 -18.11
CA VAL A 232 -0.30 -9.88 -17.73
C VAL A 232 -0.92 -11.28 -17.82
N ASP A 233 -2.18 -11.44 -17.41
CA ASP A 233 -2.93 -12.70 -17.52
C ASP A 233 -3.15 -13.14 -18.97
N SER A 234 -3.17 -12.20 -19.92
CA SER A 234 -3.20 -12.50 -21.35
C SER A 234 -1.85 -12.97 -21.93
N GLY A 235 -0.79 -13.02 -21.12
CA GLY A 235 0.55 -13.46 -21.50
C GLY A 235 1.53 -12.34 -21.85
N VAL A 236 1.21 -11.08 -21.52
CA VAL A 236 2.19 -9.98 -21.63
C VAL A 236 3.18 -10.09 -20.47
N PRO A 237 4.50 -10.18 -20.73
CA PRO A 237 5.48 -10.33 -19.66
C PRO A 237 5.54 -9.08 -18.80
N LEU A 238 5.70 -9.27 -17.48
CA LEU A 238 5.97 -8.20 -16.54
C LEU A 238 7.48 -7.96 -16.46
N ILE A 239 7.95 -6.81 -16.93
CA ILE A 239 9.38 -6.45 -16.97
C ILE A 239 9.67 -5.40 -15.89
N ASN A 240 10.80 -5.53 -15.18
CA ASN A 240 11.28 -4.56 -14.19
C ASN A 240 10.28 -4.21 -13.08
N LYS A 241 9.37 -5.14 -12.75
CA LYS A 241 8.43 -5.01 -11.64
C LYS A 241 8.18 -6.38 -11.01
N SER A 242 8.18 -6.43 -9.68
CA SER A 242 7.86 -7.65 -8.95
C SER A 242 6.38 -8.01 -9.15
N PRO A 243 6.03 -9.27 -9.47
CA PRO A 243 4.64 -9.73 -9.49
C PRO A 243 3.91 -9.45 -8.17
N LEU A 244 4.59 -9.57 -7.04
CA LEU A 244 4.01 -9.33 -5.71
C LEU A 244 3.50 -7.89 -5.58
N THR A 245 4.35 -6.89 -5.84
CA THR A 245 3.98 -5.46 -5.73
C THR A 245 3.15 -4.96 -6.92
N PHE A 246 3.04 -5.76 -7.97
CA PHE A 246 2.14 -5.46 -9.08
C PHE A 246 0.71 -5.76 -8.67
N TYR A 247 0.45 -6.94 -8.11
CA TYR A 247 -0.90 -7.42 -7.79
C TYR A 247 -1.47 -6.97 -6.44
N ASP A 248 -0.66 -6.46 -5.51
CA ASP A 248 -1.14 -6.07 -4.17
C ASP A 248 -1.87 -4.71 -4.14
N ILE A 249 -1.51 -3.78 -5.03
CA ILE A 249 -2.04 -2.40 -4.99
C ILE A 249 -3.54 -2.35 -5.29
N GLY A 250 -4.07 -3.15 -6.24
CA GLY A 250 -5.49 -3.13 -6.58
C GLY A 250 -6.40 -3.41 -5.38
N PRO A 251 -6.16 -4.52 -4.67
CA PRO A 251 -6.81 -4.80 -3.38
C PRO A 251 -6.58 -3.70 -2.34
N LYS A 252 -5.35 -3.15 -2.21
CA LYS A 252 -5.08 -2.03 -1.29
C LYS A 252 -5.87 -0.78 -1.65
N TRP A 253 -6.12 -0.47 -2.91
CA TRP A 253 -7.00 0.63 -3.31
C TRP A 253 -8.45 0.40 -2.90
N ARG A 254 -8.92 -0.84 -2.84
CA ARG A 254 -10.24 -1.10 -2.27
C ARG A 254 -10.27 -0.92 -0.74
N ILE A 255 -9.18 -1.28 -0.06
CA ILE A 255 -9.00 -0.99 1.37
C ILE A 255 -8.98 0.54 1.62
N ARG A 256 -8.17 1.28 0.86
CA ARG A 256 -8.08 2.74 0.97
C ARG A 256 -9.37 3.47 0.61
N PHE A 257 -10.19 2.88 -0.26
CA PHE A 257 -11.54 3.38 -0.49
C PHE A 257 -12.41 3.27 0.77
N ALA A 258 -12.41 2.10 1.42
CA ALA A 258 -13.19 1.88 2.64
C ALA A 258 -12.74 2.82 3.77
N ASP A 259 -11.43 2.91 3.99
CA ASP A 259 -10.77 3.86 4.90
C ASP A 259 -11.20 5.31 4.63
N ALA A 260 -11.12 5.75 3.37
CA ALA A 260 -11.44 7.13 3.01
C ALA A 260 -12.92 7.51 3.19
N ILE A 261 -13.86 6.59 2.97
CA ILE A 261 -15.28 6.92 3.19
C ILE A 261 -15.64 6.97 4.67
N GLU A 262 -14.94 6.20 5.52
CA GLU A 262 -15.08 6.28 6.98
C GLU A 262 -14.54 7.60 7.52
N ASP A 263 -13.36 8.01 7.08
CA ASP A 263 -12.78 9.34 7.37
C ASP A 263 -13.70 10.50 6.95
N GLU A 264 -14.45 10.30 5.87
CA GLU A 264 -15.44 11.26 5.35
C GLU A 264 -16.80 11.19 6.07
N GLY A 265 -16.94 10.34 7.08
CA GLY A 265 -18.13 10.23 7.93
C GLY A 265 -19.16 9.20 7.47
N THR A 266 -18.85 8.35 6.49
CA THR A 266 -19.69 7.19 6.16
C THR A 266 -19.42 6.08 7.19
N LEU A 267 -20.19 6.07 8.28
CA LEU A 267 -20.03 5.11 9.39
C LEU A 267 -21.32 4.30 9.59
N ASP A 268 -21.78 3.69 8.49
CA ASP A 268 -22.98 2.87 8.41
C ASP A 268 -22.73 1.55 7.65
N GLU A 269 -23.80 0.85 7.27
CA GLU A 269 -23.73 -0.39 6.48
C GLU A 269 -22.90 -0.24 5.20
N SER A 270 -22.83 0.95 4.60
CA SER A 270 -22.04 1.22 3.40
C SER A 270 -20.54 1.02 3.66
N ALA A 271 -20.05 1.43 4.82
CA ALA A 271 -18.66 1.19 5.23
C ALA A 271 -18.39 -0.30 5.41
N LYS A 272 -19.30 -1.01 6.10
CA LYS A 272 -19.24 -2.46 6.27
C LYS A 272 -19.20 -3.19 4.92
N PHE A 273 -20.04 -2.78 3.96
CA PHE A 273 -20.02 -3.33 2.60
C PHE A 273 -18.71 -3.02 1.86
N ALA A 274 -18.13 -1.82 2.05
CA ALA A 274 -16.84 -1.47 1.46
C ALA A 274 -15.71 -2.37 2.00
N TRP A 275 -15.66 -2.62 3.32
CA TRP A 275 -14.69 -3.52 3.94
C TRP A 275 -14.90 -4.99 3.57
N GLN A 276 -16.15 -5.45 3.42
CA GLN A 276 -16.45 -6.78 2.86
C GLN A 276 -15.92 -6.92 1.43
N ALA A 277 -16.10 -5.89 0.60
CA ALA A 277 -15.58 -5.87 -0.75
C ALA A 277 -14.04 -5.82 -0.77
N ALA A 278 -13.42 -5.11 0.17
CA ALA A 278 -11.97 -5.07 0.36
C ALA A 278 -11.42 -6.44 0.78
N LYS A 279 -12.06 -7.12 1.74
CA LYS A 279 -11.71 -8.49 2.16
C LYS A 279 -11.75 -9.46 0.99
N LYS A 280 -12.80 -9.40 0.17
CA LYS A 280 -12.95 -10.24 -1.02
C LYS A 280 -11.80 -10.06 -2.02
N ASP A 281 -11.37 -8.83 -2.25
CA ASP A 281 -10.24 -8.55 -3.14
C ASP A 281 -8.91 -9.02 -2.52
N TRP A 282 -8.73 -8.83 -1.21
CA TRP A 282 -7.54 -9.30 -0.48
C TRP A 282 -7.42 -10.83 -0.49
N ASP A 283 -8.55 -11.54 -0.36
CA ASP A 283 -8.62 -12.99 -0.48
C ASP A 283 -8.32 -13.45 -1.90
N SER A 284 -8.85 -12.75 -2.89
CA SER A 284 -8.58 -13.03 -4.31
C SER A 284 -7.09 -12.88 -4.62
N PHE A 285 -6.43 -11.86 -4.08
CA PHE A 285 -4.98 -11.71 -4.14
C PHE A 285 -4.25 -12.84 -3.41
N GLY A 286 -4.74 -13.28 -2.26
CA GLY A 286 -4.24 -14.44 -1.54
C GLY A 286 -4.24 -15.73 -2.35
N GLN A 287 -5.25 -15.93 -3.20
CA GLN A 287 -5.41 -17.14 -4.03
C GLN A 287 -4.71 -17.06 -5.40
N ARG A 288 -4.16 -15.90 -5.75
CA ARG A 288 -3.46 -15.67 -7.02
C ARG A 288 -2.12 -16.37 -7.05
N ASP A 289 -1.76 -16.88 -8.24
CA ASP A 289 -0.42 -17.41 -8.49
C ASP A 289 0.58 -16.26 -8.63
N ILE A 290 1.57 -16.23 -7.74
CA ILE A 290 2.64 -15.23 -7.72
C ILE A 290 3.95 -15.91 -8.07
N GLU A 291 4.56 -15.53 -9.19
CA GLU A 291 5.90 -15.98 -9.57
C GLU A 291 6.95 -15.42 -8.61
N THR A 292 7.79 -16.30 -8.08
CA THR A 292 8.86 -15.94 -7.15
C THR A 292 10.17 -15.74 -7.88
N THR A 293 11.11 -15.05 -7.23
CA THR A 293 12.50 -14.90 -7.71
C THR A 293 13.25 -16.23 -7.88
N GLU A 294 12.69 -17.34 -7.37
CA GLU A 294 13.30 -18.67 -7.41
C GLU A 294 12.71 -19.57 -8.53
N GLY A 295 11.85 -19.03 -9.39
CA GLY A 295 11.35 -19.73 -10.58
C GLY A 295 10.20 -20.72 -10.32
N PHE A 296 9.50 -20.57 -9.19
CA PHE A 296 8.24 -21.29 -8.92
C PHE A 296 7.16 -20.33 -8.42
N THR A 297 5.89 -20.75 -8.52
CA THR A 297 4.73 -19.96 -8.12
C THR A 297 4.30 -20.30 -6.69
N ILE A 298 3.78 -19.29 -5.99
CA ILE A 298 3.19 -19.42 -4.66
C ILE A 298 1.80 -18.81 -4.60
N LYS A 299 1.04 -19.15 -3.56
CA LYS A 299 -0.22 -18.49 -3.19
C LYS A 299 -0.10 -17.99 -1.76
N LEU A 300 -0.39 -16.72 -1.49
CA LEU A 300 -0.22 -16.19 -0.13
C LEU A 300 -1.24 -16.79 0.85
N GLY A 301 -2.42 -17.18 0.36
CA GLY A 301 -3.46 -17.83 1.14
C GLY A 301 -3.19 -19.31 1.47
N SER A 302 -2.10 -19.92 0.97
CA SER A 302 -1.76 -21.33 1.25
C SER A 302 -0.84 -21.51 2.47
N VAL A 303 -0.68 -20.49 3.32
CA VAL A 303 0.23 -20.55 4.48
C VAL A 303 -0.11 -21.71 5.42
N GLU A 304 -1.37 -21.89 5.76
CA GLU A 304 -1.77 -22.95 6.69
C GLU A 304 -1.66 -24.34 6.04
N THR A 305 -2.10 -24.47 4.79
CA THR A 305 -2.01 -25.74 4.06
C THR A 305 -0.57 -26.16 3.79
N SER A 306 0.33 -25.20 3.53
CA SER A 306 1.75 -25.47 3.35
C SER A 306 2.44 -25.85 4.67
N ARG A 307 2.12 -25.20 5.79
CA ARG A 307 2.59 -25.59 7.14
C ARG A 307 2.14 -26.99 7.52
N LEU A 308 0.85 -27.30 7.35
CA LEU A 308 0.31 -28.63 7.61
C LEU A 308 0.98 -29.70 6.75
N ARG A 309 1.29 -29.38 5.48
CA ARG A 309 2.03 -30.30 4.60
C ARG A 309 3.45 -30.58 5.09
N VAL A 310 4.16 -29.56 5.55
CA VAL A 310 5.49 -29.72 6.16
C VAL A 310 5.39 -30.62 7.39
N ALA A 311 4.50 -30.28 8.33
CA ALA A 311 4.32 -31.03 9.58
C ALA A 311 3.91 -32.50 9.34
N ASP A 312 3.06 -32.77 8.33
CA ASP A 312 2.68 -34.15 7.97
C ASP A 312 3.86 -34.95 7.41
N ILE A 313 4.72 -34.35 6.57
CA ILE A 313 5.93 -35.01 6.06
C ILE A 313 6.90 -35.29 7.21
N GLU A 314 7.09 -34.35 8.13
CA GLU A 314 7.91 -34.54 9.33
C GLU A 314 7.41 -35.71 10.17
N ARG A 315 6.11 -35.75 10.45
CA ARG A 315 5.49 -36.85 11.19
C ARG A 315 5.72 -38.20 10.50
N GLN A 316 5.51 -38.30 9.18
CA GLN A 316 5.76 -39.53 8.42
C GLN A 316 7.23 -39.95 8.47
N PHE A 317 8.16 -38.99 8.43
CA PHE A 317 9.58 -39.24 8.52
C PHE A 317 9.99 -39.73 9.91
N ASP A 318 9.44 -39.12 10.96
CA ASP A 318 9.74 -39.50 12.33
C ASP A 318 9.13 -40.87 12.68
N GLU A 319 7.94 -41.19 12.16
CA GLU A 319 7.34 -42.54 12.24
C GLU A 319 8.22 -43.59 11.53
N LEU A 320 8.81 -43.26 10.37
CA LEU A 320 9.69 -44.18 9.64
C LEU A 320 11.02 -44.47 10.36
N THR A 321 11.57 -43.44 11.00
CA THR A 321 12.91 -43.44 11.59
C THR A 321 12.92 -43.70 13.09
N GLY A 322 11.76 -43.70 13.76
CA GLY A 322 11.66 -43.82 15.21
C GLY A 322 12.14 -42.55 15.93
N ASN A 323 11.89 -41.37 15.34
CA ASN A 323 12.32 -40.07 15.84
C ASN A 323 13.85 -39.91 15.99
N ARG A 324 14.61 -40.56 15.11
CA ARG A 324 16.08 -40.56 15.12
C ARG A 324 16.69 -39.15 15.02
N ARG A 325 15.99 -38.21 14.39
CA ARG A 325 16.42 -36.80 14.30
C ARG A 325 16.56 -36.16 15.68
N GLU A 326 15.61 -36.40 16.58
CA GLU A 326 15.63 -35.83 17.93
C GLU A 326 16.73 -36.48 18.78
N GLU A 327 16.96 -37.80 18.64
CA GLU A 327 18.07 -38.47 19.31
C GLU A 327 19.44 -37.88 18.90
N ILE A 328 19.63 -37.60 17.60
CA ILE A 328 20.86 -36.96 17.10
C ILE A 328 20.96 -35.53 17.64
N ARG A 329 19.84 -34.80 17.70
CA ARG A 329 19.80 -33.45 18.26
C ARG A 329 20.23 -33.43 19.71
N GLU A 330 19.71 -34.32 20.55
CA GLU A 330 20.10 -34.46 21.96
C GLU A 330 21.57 -34.85 22.11
N GLN A 331 22.07 -35.77 21.29
CA GLN A 331 23.50 -36.16 21.29
C GLN A 331 24.40 -34.98 20.93
N ARG A 332 24.05 -34.21 19.89
CA ARG A 332 24.80 -33.01 19.50
C ARG A 332 24.68 -31.90 20.54
N PHE A 333 23.53 -31.77 21.20
CA PHE A 333 23.33 -30.83 22.30
C PHE A 333 24.25 -31.13 23.48
N GLY A 334 24.35 -32.40 23.88
CA GLY A 334 25.28 -32.83 24.94
C GLY A 334 26.77 -32.63 24.61
N GLN A 335 27.12 -32.42 23.34
CA GLN A 335 28.49 -32.12 22.89
C GLN A 335 28.81 -30.62 22.86
N LEU A 336 27.80 -29.75 23.03
CA LEU A 336 28.02 -28.30 23.13
C LEU A 336 28.69 -27.94 24.47
N SER A 337 29.35 -26.78 24.53
CA SER A 337 29.90 -26.28 25.80
C SER A 337 28.78 -25.96 26.78
N GLN A 338 29.09 -26.04 28.08
CA GLN A 338 28.13 -25.76 29.16
C GLN A 338 27.48 -24.38 29.00
N GLU A 339 28.29 -23.37 28.64
CA GLU A 339 27.83 -21.99 28.42
C GLU A 339 26.78 -21.87 27.31
N VAL A 340 26.92 -22.65 26.23
CA VAL A 340 25.94 -22.66 25.13
C VAL A 340 24.69 -23.43 25.54
N GLN A 341 24.83 -24.55 26.27
CA GLN A 341 23.67 -25.29 26.79
C GLN A 341 22.85 -24.42 27.76
N ASP A 342 23.51 -23.68 28.65
CA ASP A 342 22.88 -22.74 29.57
C ASP A 342 22.16 -21.62 28.81
N ALA A 343 22.75 -21.12 27.72
CA ALA A 343 22.09 -20.15 26.83
C ALA A 343 20.81 -20.70 26.18
N PHE A 344 20.79 -21.98 25.76
CA PHE A 344 19.57 -22.62 25.24
C PHE A 344 18.50 -22.83 26.32
N ASN A 345 18.89 -23.12 27.56
CA ASN A 345 17.98 -23.37 28.68
C ASN A 345 17.45 -22.10 29.36
N THR A 346 18.08 -20.95 29.13
CA THR A 346 17.63 -19.65 29.66
C THR A 346 16.31 -19.26 28.97
N PRO A 347 15.22 -18.92 29.70
CA PRO A 347 13.98 -18.44 29.09
C PRO A 347 14.21 -17.23 28.18
N ASP A 348 13.46 -17.10 27.07
CA ASP A 348 13.67 -16.01 26.10
C ASP A 348 13.65 -14.62 26.74
N ALA A 349 12.74 -14.37 27.69
CA ALA A 349 12.63 -13.10 28.41
C ALA A 349 13.87 -12.74 29.25
N GLU A 350 14.73 -13.71 29.58
CA GLU A 350 15.91 -13.53 30.43
C GLU A 350 17.23 -13.68 29.65
N LYS A 351 17.16 -13.98 28.34
CA LYS A 351 18.34 -14.18 27.50
C LYS A 351 19.07 -12.85 27.29
N THR A 352 20.38 -12.84 27.54
CA THR A 352 21.24 -11.72 27.16
C THR A 352 21.47 -11.68 25.63
N PRO A 353 21.84 -10.53 25.04
CA PRO A 353 22.17 -10.44 23.62
C PRO A 353 23.27 -11.43 23.18
N GLU A 354 24.23 -11.72 24.07
CA GLU A 354 25.28 -12.71 23.83
C GLU A 354 24.71 -14.13 23.81
N GLN A 355 23.82 -14.47 24.73
CA GLN A 355 23.13 -15.76 24.75
C GLN A 355 22.25 -15.96 23.51
N TYR A 356 21.54 -14.92 23.07
CA TYR A 356 20.79 -14.96 21.80
C TYR A 356 21.70 -15.28 20.61
N ARG A 357 22.87 -14.64 20.53
CA ARG A 357 23.85 -14.92 19.49
C ARG A 357 24.40 -16.34 19.58
N MET A 358 24.71 -16.82 20.79
CA MET A 358 25.16 -18.20 21.01
C MET A 358 24.11 -19.23 20.58
N VAL A 359 22.83 -19.00 20.88
CA VAL A 359 21.73 -19.87 20.45
C VAL A 359 21.64 -19.88 18.93
N PHE A 360 21.58 -18.70 18.31
CA PHE A 360 21.48 -18.55 16.85
C PHE A 360 22.64 -19.25 16.12
N ASP A 361 23.88 -19.03 16.55
CA ASP A 361 25.10 -19.58 15.92
C ASP A 361 25.21 -21.11 16.06
N ASN A 362 24.53 -21.72 17.05
CA ASN A 362 24.60 -23.16 17.33
C ASN A 362 23.33 -23.93 16.96
N GLN A 363 22.21 -23.26 16.71
CA GLN A 363 20.93 -23.90 16.38
C GLN A 363 21.02 -24.79 15.13
N GLY A 364 21.71 -24.32 14.09
CA GLY A 364 21.94 -25.11 12.87
C GLY A 364 22.82 -26.35 13.09
N LYS A 365 23.70 -26.36 14.11
CA LYS A 365 24.57 -27.50 14.41
C LYS A 365 23.79 -28.65 15.05
N LEU A 366 22.74 -28.34 15.79
CA LEU A 366 21.88 -29.32 16.46
C LEU A 366 20.97 -30.06 15.48
N ALA A 367 20.57 -29.42 14.38
CA ALA A 367 19.61 -29.98 13.43
C ALA A 367 20.23 -31.12 12.59
N ALA A 368 19.68 -32.33 12.71
CA ALA A 368 19.96 -33.43 11.78
C ALA A 368 19.06 -33.32 10.55
N SER A 369 19.64 -33.21 9.36
CA SER A 369 18.83 -33.13 8.14
C SER A 369 18.12 -34.47 7.87
N MET A 370 16.90 -34.43 7.31
CA MET A 370 16.20 -35.66 6.92
C MET A 370 17.04 -36.50 5.94
N LYS A 371 17.82 -35.86 5.07
CA LYS A 371 18.70 -36.54 4.11
C LYS A 371 19.83 -37.30 4.81
N GLU A 372 20.46 -36.69 5.81
CA GLU A 372 21.51 -37.32 6.63
C GLU A 372 20.96 -38.59 7.29
N VAL A 373 19.84 -38.47 8.00
CA VAL A 373 19.21 -39.61 8.68
C VAL A 373 18.75 -40.68 7.69
N ALA A 374 18.18 -40.28 6.56
CA ALA A 374 17.75 -41.22 5.53
C ALA A 374 18.90 -42.07 4.96
N LEU A 375 20.11 -41.51 4.85
CA LEU A 375 21.28 -42.23 4.35
C LEU A 375 21.78 -43.31 5.33
N GLU A 376 21.51 -43.15 6.62
CA GLU A 376 21.88 -44.11 7.68
C GLU A 376 20.84 -45.22 7.88
N LEU A 377 19.66 -45.10 7.28
CA LEU A 377 18.60 -46.10 7.39
C LEU A 377 18.98 -47.43 6.73
N GLU A 378 18.32 -48.50 7.19
CA GLU A 378 18.38 -49.80 6.53
C GLU A 378 17.98 -49.67 5.05
N LYS A 379 18.65 -50.43 4.16
CA LYS A 379 18.43 -50.39 2.70
C LYS A 379 16.96 -50.51 2.28
N SER A 380 16.15 -51.23 3.05
CA SER A 380 14.71 -51.41 2.80
C SER A 380 13.89 -50.13 3.01
N LYS A 381 14.33 -49.24 3.91
CA LYS A 381 13.65 -47.97 4.26
C LYS A 381 14.34 -46.74 3.67
N GLN A 382 15.61 -46.85 3.28
CA GLN A 382 16.44 -45.77 2.77
C GLN A 382 15.81 -45.03 1.58
N LEU A 383 15.24 -45.74 0.60
CA LEU A 383 14.58 -45.11 -0.55
C LEU A 383 13.38 -44.25 -0.12
N THR A 384 12.53 -44.78 0.78
CA THR A 384 11.35 -44.06 1.29
C THR A 384 11.78 -42.85 2.13
N GLY A 385 12.82 -42.98 2.95
CA GLY A 385 13.37 -41.87 3.73
C GLY A 385 13.95 -40.77 2.85
N LEU A 386 14.68 -41.12 1.78
CA LEU A 386 15.23 -40.14 0.84
C LEU A 386 14.13 -39.40 0.07
N ARG A 387 13.06 -40.10 -0.34
CA ARG A 387 11.88 -39.48 -0.97
C ARG A 387 11.20 -38.48 -0.03
N LEU A 388 10.96 -38.86 1.22
CA LEU A 388 10.37 -37.96 2.22
C LEU A 388 11.26 -36.75 2.48
N ALA A 389 12.59 -36.92 2.52
CA ALA A 389 13.54 -35.82 2.67
C ALA A 389 13.48 -34.81 1.50
N GLU A 390 13.31 -35.29 0.27
CA GLU A 390 13.14 -34.43 -0.92
C GLU A 390 11.77 -33.72 -0.95
N GLU A 391 10.70 -34.44 -0.59
CA GLU A 391 9.37 -33.85 -0.43
C GLU A 391 9.36 -32.77 0.65
N TYR A 392 10.00 -33.02 1.80
CA TYR A 392 10.16 -32.04 2.88
C TYR A 392 10.91 -30.81 2.38
N ALA A 393 12.08 -30.99 1.74
CA ALA A 393 12.86 -29.87 1.24
C ALA A 393 12.07 -28.97 0.27
N THR A 394 11.22 -29.58 -0.55
CA THR A 394 10.35 -28.85 -1.50
C THR A 394 9.21 -28.13 -0.77
N ALA A 395 8.53 -28.81 0.16
CA ALA A 395 7.41 -28.25 0.93
C ALA A 395 7.85 -27.13 1.88
N ASP A 396 8.96 -27.32 2.60
CA ASP A 396 9.57 -26.33 3.50
C ASP A 396 10.03 -25.10 2.73
N ARG A 397 10.67 -25.29 1.57
CA ARG A 397 11.05 -24.19 0.69
C ARG A 397 9.84 -23.38 0.22
N TYR A 398 8.75 -24.06 -0.17
CA TYR A 398 7.50 -23.41 -0.54
C TYR A 398 6.88 -22.64 0.64
N ALA A 399 6.74 -23.28 1.80
CA ALA A 399 6.16 -22.67 3.00
C ALA A 399 6.93 -21.41 3.44
N LYS A 400 8.27 -21.50 3.51
CA LYS A 400 9.13 -20.35 3.83
C LYS A 400 8.98 -19.20 2.83
N LYS A 401 8.80 -19.52 1.54
CA LYS A 401 8.61 -18.51 0.50
C LYS A 401 7.24 -17.83 0.63
N VAL A 402 6.18 -18.59 0.90
CA VAL A 402 4.84 -18.05 1.22
C VAL A 402 4.91 -17.10 2.39
N GLU A 403 5.53 -17.52 3.50
CA GLU A 403 5.67 -16.66 4.70
C GLU A 403 6.49 -15.40 4.42
N ALA A 404 7.61 -15.52 3.69
CA ALA A 404 8.43 -14.36 3.35
C ALA A 404 7.66 -13.34 2.51
N TYR A 405 6.87 -13.78 1.53
CA TYR A 405 6.10 -12.87 0.67
C TYR A 405 4.88 -12.29 1.40
N ARG A 406 4.25 -13.05 2.31
CA ARG A 406 3.22 -12.52 3.22
C ARG A 406 3.79 -11.40 4.10
N ARG A 407 5.00 -11.54 4.62
CA ARG A 407 5.67 -10.48 5.40
C ARG A 407 5.94 -9.23 4.56
N GLN A 408 6.45 -9.39 3.33
CA GLN A 408 6.74 -8.25 2.44
C GLN A 408 5.51 -7.39 2.10
N THR A 409 4.32 -7.98 2.08
CA THR A 409 3.06 -7.27 1.77
C THR A 409 2.28 -6.84 3.00
N ASN A 410 2.79 -7.16 4.19
CA ASN A 410 2.06 -7.07 5.45
C ASN A 410 0.69 -7.79 5.38
N TYR A 411 0.67 -8.99 4.80
CA TYR A 411 -0.58 -9.69 4.49
C TYR A 411 -1.48 -9.97 5.70
N PRO A 412 -0.96 -10.48 6.83
CA PRO A 412 -1.80 -10.77 8.00
C PRO A 412 -2.46 -9.52 8.58
N TYR A 413 -1.76 -8.39 8.55
CA TYR A 413 -2.29 -7.12 9.02
C TYR A 413 -3.48 -6.67 8.16
N TRP A 414 -3.33 -6.57 6.83
CA TRP A 414 -4.42 -6.15 5.95
C TRP A 414 -5.59 -7.11 5.97
N GLU A 415 -5.32 -8.42 6.13
CA GLU A 415 -6.35 -9.45 6.31
C GLU A 415 -7.12 -9.24 7.62
N GLY A 416 -6.41 -9.00 8.73
CA GLY A 416 -6.99 -8.71 10.04
C GLY A 416 -7.80 -7.42 10.05
N ARG A 417 -7.26 -6.34 9.47
CA ARG A 417 -7.95 -5.04 9.37
C ARG A 417 -9.25 -5.17 8.57
N CYS A 418 -9.21 -5.82 7.42
CA CYS A 418 -10.43 -6.06 6.65
C CYS A 418 -11.49 -6.86 7.42
N ILE A 419 -11.11 -7.73 8.37
CA ILE A 419 -12.05 -8.49 9.20
C ILE A 419 -12.60 -7.62 10.33
N ALA A 420 -11.72 -6.90 11.03
CA ALA A 420 -12.07 -6.10 12.20
C ALA A 420 -13.00 -4.93 11.85
N GLU A 421 -12.78 -4.27 10.72
CA GLU A 421 -13.60 -3.13 10.28
C GLU A 421 -14.99 -3.54 9.77
N GLN A 422 -15.27 -4.85 9.64
CA GLN A 422 -16.63 -5.35 9.38
C GLN A 422 -17.44 -5.53 10.66
N ASP A 423 -16.80 -5.42 11.84
CA ASP A 423 -17.48 -5.55 13.12
C ASP A 423 -18.25 -4.26 13.44
N ASP A 424 -19.50 -4.42 13.90
CA ASP A 424 -20.35 -3.31 14.29
C ASP A 424 -19.71 -2.51 15.45
N ARG A 425 -18.94 -3.17 16.32
CA ARG A 425 -18.18 -2.53 17.40
C ARG A 425 -17.14 -1.55 16.88
N THR A 426 -16.49 -1.85 15.76
CA THR A 426 -15.46 -0.98 15.16
C THR A 426 -16.09 0.24 14.52
N ILE A 427 -17.22 0.05 13.82
CA ILE A 427 -18.01 1.15 13.25
C ILE A 427 -18.52 2.06 14.37
N ASP A 428 -19.07 1.48 15.43
CA ASP A 428 -19.53 2.22 16.60
C ASP A 428 -18.39 2.97 17.28
N ALA A 429 -17.22 2.36 17.46
CA ALA A 429 -16.05 2.99 18.03
C ALA A 429 -15.62 4.24 17.23
N ARG A 430 -15.52 4.12 15.89
CA ARG A 430 -15.21 5.24 14.99
C ARG A 430 -16.28 6.33 15.05
N ARG A 431 -17.56 5.94 15.02
CA ARG A 431 -18.70 6.87 15.08
C ARG A 431 -18.71 7.66 16.38
N PHE A 432 -18.48 7.00 17.51
CA PHE A 432 -18.43 7.68 18.81
C PHE A 432 -17.25 8.64 18.91
N VAL A 433 -16.06 8.30 18.39
CA VAL A 433 -14.92 9.26 18.32
C VAL A 433 -15.29 10.48 17.47
N MET A 434 -15.92 10.27 16.32
CA MET A 434 -16.32 11.36 15.42
C MET A 434 -17.36 12.27 16.07
N GLU A 435 -18.45 11.69 16.61
CA GLU A 435 -19.49 12.42 17.33
C GLU A 435 -18.91 13.18 18.54
N ALA A 436 -17.99 12.56 19.30
CA ALA A 436 -17.34 13.22 20.44
C ALA A 436 -16.50 14.43 20.01
N ASN A 437 -15.74 14.30 18.92
CA ASN A 437 -14.94 15.38 18.37
C ASN A 437 -15.82 16.55 17.87
N GLU A 438 -16.94 16.26 17.21
CA GLU A 438 -17.91 17.26 16.76
C GLU A 438 -18.54 18.00 17.94
N LEU A 439 -19.03 17.27 18.96
CA LEU A 439 -19.60 17.86 20.18
C LEU A 439 -18.59 18.72 20.93
N LEU A 440 -17.33 18.29 20.96
CA LEU A 440 -16.25 19.06 21.58
C LEU A 440 -15.99 20.37 20.81
N ASP A 441 -16.06 20.35 19.48
CA ASP A 441 -15.92 21.55 18.64
C ASP A 441 -17.13 22.51 18.81
N GLU A 442 -18.30 21.97 19.12
CA GLU A 442 -19.51 22.73 19.49
C GLU A 442 -19.53 23.21 20.96
N ALA A 443 -18.51 22.85 21.74
CA ALA A 443 -18.39 23.12 23.18
C ALA A 443 -19.45 22.43 24.07
N GLU A 444 -20.04 21.33 23.61
CA GLU A 444 -20.98 20.48 24.37
C GLU A 444 -20.21 19.40 25.16
N LEU A 445 -19.52 19.84 26.21
CA LEU A 445 -18.54 19.02 26.95
C LEU A 445 -19.14 17.73 27.55
N ASP A 446 -20.26 17.80 28.26
CA ASP A 446 -20.81 16.62 28.94
C ASP A 446 -21.17 15.49 27.96
N GLN A 447 -21.73 15.86 26.80
CA GLN A 447 -22.10 14.91 25.76
C GLN A 447 -20.86 14.35 25.04
N ALA A 448 -19.85 15.21 24.79
CA ALA A 448 -18.57 14.77 24.24
C ALA A 448 -17.90 13.73 25.15
N LEU A 449 -17.96 13.94 26.47
CA LEU A 449 -17.38 13.01 27.44
C LEU A 449 -18.06 11.64 27.35
N GLU A 450 -19.39 11.59 27.38
CA GLU A 450 -20.15 10.35 27.26
C GLU A 450 -19.79 9.59 25.98
N LYS A 451 -19.65 10.30 24.86
CA LYS A 451 -19.28 9.70 23.58
C LYS A 451 -17.85 9.17 23.57
N TYR A 452 -16.90 9.88 24.16
CA TYR A 452 -15.54 9.38 24.31
C TYR A 452 -15.49 8.11 25.16
N GLU A 453 -16.20 8.04 26.29
CA GLU A 453 -16.24 6.82 27.12
C GLU A 453 -16.75 5.61 26.35
N LEU A 454 -17.83 5.80 25.57
CA LEU A 454 -18.37 4.75 24.70
C LEU A 454 -17.36 4.33 23.62
N ALA A 455 -16.64 5.30 23.04
CA ALA A 455 -15.60 5.04 22.06
C ALA A 455 -14.43 4.22 22.63
N TRP A 456 -13.93 4.57 23.81
CA TRP A 456 -12.78 3.89 24.44
C TRP A 456 -13.12 2.47 24.84
N ALA A 457 -14.30 2.24 25.39
CA ALA A 457 -14.79 0.90 25.70
C ALA A 457 -14.91 0.04 24.42
N ALA A 458 -15.44 0.60 23.33
CA ALA A 458 -15.57 -0.10 22.06
C ALA A 458 -14.19 -0.41 21.45
N TRP A 459 -13.28 0.55 21.39
CA TRP A 459 -11.91 0.36 20.89
C TRP A 459 -11.13 -0.67 21.71
N ALA A 460 -11.24 -0.64 23.04
CA ALA A 460 -10.59 -1.63 23.90
C ALA A 460 -11.08 -3.05 23.61
N SER A 461 -12.39 -3.21 23.36
CA SER A 461 -12.95 -4.50 22.94
C SER A 461 -12.47 -4.93 21.55
N VAL A 462 -12.32 -3.99 20.61
CA VAL A 462 -11.82 -4.28 19.25
C VAL A 462 -10.36 -4.70 19.30
N TYR A 463 -9.51 -3.98 20.02
CA TYR A 463 -8.08 -4.33 20.15
C TYR A 463 -7.83 -5.61 20.94
N GLU A 464 -8.74 -6.01 21.82
CA GLU A 464 -8.66 -7.32 22.47
C GLU A 464 -8.79 -8.48 21.46
N ASP A 465 -9.75 -8.38 20.54
CA ASP A 465 -9.99 -9.40 19.51
C ASP A 465 -9.05 -9.26 18.30
N HIS A 466 -8.57 -8.03 18.05
CA HIS A 466 -7.76 -7.66 16.89
C HIS A 466 -6.53 -6.82 17.29
N PRO A 467 -5.58 -7.40 18.05
CA PRO A 467 -4.40 -6.66 18.54
C PRO A 467 -3.50 -6.13 17.41
N LEU A 468 -3.59 -6.69 16.20
CA LEU A 468 -2.87 -6.20 15.01
C LEU A 468 -3.27 -4.78 14.60
N LEU A 469 -4.41 -4.26 15.05
CA LEU A 469 -4.83 -2.89 14.74
C LEU A 469 -4.15 -1.82 15.60
N VAL A 470 -3.40 -2.21 16.64
CA VAL A 470 -2.67 -1.28 17.50
C VAL A 470 -1.53 -0.58 16.73
N SER A 471 -1.06 -1.18 15.64
CA SER A 471 -0.05 -0.63 14.73
C SER A 471 -0.63 -0.06 13.42
N ASP A 472 -1.92 0.27 13.40
CA ASP A 472 -2.57 0.88 12.25
C ASP A 472 -2.19 2.37 12.10
N GLU A 473 -2.25 2.89 10.87
CA GLU A 473 -2.17 4.32 10.58
C GLU A 473 -3.24 5.12 11.36
N SER A 474 -4.41 4.51 11.61
CA SER A 474 -5.45 5.12 12.45
C SER A 474 -5.10 5.21 13.94
N ALA A 475 -4.06 4.51 14.40
CA ALA A 475 -3.59 4.60 15.79
C ALA A 475 -3.13 6.03 16.14
N MET A 476 -2.54 6.75 15.17
CA MET A 476 -2.15 8.14 15.36
C MET A 476 -3.36 9.06 15.57
N ASP A 477 -4.41 8.89 14.76
CA ASP A 477 -5.65 9.69 14.87
C ASP A 477 -6.40 9.37 16.17
N LEU A 478 -6.38 8.10 16.58
CA LEU A 478 -6.90 7.66 17.87
C LEU A 478 -6.13 8.31 19.01
N MET A 479 -4.79 8.31 18.96
CA MET A 479 -3.93 8.99 19.94
C MET A 479 -4.18 10.49 19.99
N GLN A 480 -4.43 11.15 18.85
CA GLN A 480 -4.79 12.56 18.84
C GLN A 480 -6.12 12.81 19.56
N SER A 481 -7.12 11.94 19.33
CA SER A 481 -8.43 12.00 19.99
C SER A 481 -8.31 11.75 21.50
N ILE A 482 -7.48 10.79 21.93
CA ILE A 482 -7.19 10.53 23.35
C ILE A 482 -6.53 11.77 24.00
N ARG A 483 -5.58 12.42 23.31
CA ARG A 483 -4.97 13.67 23.82
C ARG A 483 -5.95 14.85 23.88
N ARG A 484 -7.00 14.86 23.05
CA ARG A 484 -8.09 15.86 23.17
C ARG A 484 -8.94 15.57 24.40
N TYR A 485 -9.31 14.32 24.60
CA TYR A 485 -10.03 13.84 25.78
C TYR A 485 -9.26 14.11 27.09
N ALA A 486 -7.97 13.80 27.16
CA ALA A 486 -7.15 14.10 28.35
C ALA A 486 -7.12 15.59 28.70
N ARG A 487 -6.95 16.46 27.68
CA ARG A 487 -7.00 17.92 27.86
C ARG A 487 -8.36 18.42 28.33
N MET A 488 -9.43 17.73 27.95
CA MET A 488 -10.78 18.09 28.37
C MET A 488 -11.04 17.78 29.85
N LEU A 489 -10.41 16.74 30.39
CA LEU A 489 -10.50 16.38 31.81
C LEU A 489 -9.75 17.36 32.74
N ASP A 490 -8.89 18.24 32.18
CA ASP A 490 -7.96 19.08 32.95
C ASP A 490 -7.02 18.26 33.87
N GLU A 491 -6.76 17.00 33.50
CA GLU A 491 -5.86 16.09 34.20
C GLU A 491 -4.53 15.95 33.44
N GLU A 492 -3.40 15.93 34.16
CA GLU A 492 -2.06 15.75 33.58
C GLU A 492 -1.85 14.31 33.09
N ASP A 493 -2.54 13.35 33.74
CA ASP A 493 -2.49 11.92 33.48
C ASP A 493 -3.91 11.38 33.19
N LEU A 494 -4.01 10.33 32.36
CA LEU A 494 -5.27 9.63 32.13
C LEU A 494 -5.71 8.85 33.39
N PRO A 495 -7.02 8.61 33.58
CA PRO A 495 -7.51 7.77 34.68
C PRO A 495 -6.81 6.40 34.74
N GLU A 496 -6.53 5.89 35.94
CA GLU A 496 -5.85 4.59 36.12
C GLU A 496 -6.63 3.41 35.51
N ASP A 497 -7.95 3.55 35.39
CA ASP A 497 -8.87 2.57 34.83
C ASP A 497 -9.19 2.79 33.34
N PHE A 498 -8.50 3.73 32.68
CA PHE A 498 -8.71 4.06 31.28
C PHE A 498 -8.59 2.81 30.37
N PRO A 499 -9.60 2.47 29.55
CA PRO A 499 -9.64 1.21 28.79
C PRO A 499 -8.47 1.00 27.82
N LEU A 500 -7.84 2.09 27.37
CA LEU A 500 -6.76 2.08 26.40
C LEU A 500 -5.40 2.42 27.02
N SER A 501 -5.19 2.28 28.34
CA SER A 501 -3.91 2.60 28.98
C SER A 501 -2.72 1.86 28.35
N VAL A 502 -2.87 0.55 28.08
CA VAL A 502 -1.79 -0.24 27.46
C VAL A 502 -1.48 0.24 26.04
N PHE A 503 -2.50 0.66 25.29
CA PHE A 503 -2.32 1.24 23.96
C PHE A 503 -1.52 2.55 24.06
N VAL A 504 -1.92 3.46 24.95
CA VAL A 504 -1.23 4.75 25.16
C VAL A 504 0.21 4.56 25.61
N GLU A 505 0.47 3.65 26.55
CA GLU A 505 1.83 3.31 27.01
C GLU A 505 2.70 2.83 25.84
N MET A 506 2.21 1.89 25.04
CA MET A 506 2.95 1.34 23.91
C MET A 506 3.22 2.37 22.81
N GLN A 507 2.24 3.23 22.51
CA GLN A 507 2.41 4.32 21.55
C GLN A 507 3.45 5.35 22.03
N ASN A 508 3.54 5.61 23.33
CA ASN A 508 4.58 6.49 23.88
C ASN A 508 5.98 5.84 23.92
N GLU A 509 6.06 4.50 23.86
CA GLU A 509 7.30 3.73 23.75
C GLU A 509 7.75 3.52 22.29
N ASP A 510 7.01 4.04 21.30
CA ASP A 510 7.16 3.73 19.87
C ASP A 510 7.15 2.19 19.61
N ASN A 511 6.32 1.46 20.37
CA ASN A 511 6.21 0.01 20.30
C ASN A 511 4.90 -0.43 19.63
N GLU A 512 5.03 -1.01 18.45
CA GLU A 512 3.92 -1.44 17.59
C GLU A 512 3.72 -2.97 17.57
N ASP A 513 4.34 -3.70 18.50
CA ASP A 513 4.26 -5.17 18.56
C ASP A 513 2.89 -5.65 19.07
N ALA A 514 2.08 -6.21 18.18
CA ALA A 514 0.74 -6.72 18.51
C ALA A 514 0.75 -7.87 19.53
N ASP A 515 1.76 -8.75 19.51
CA ASP A 515 1.86 -9.87 20.45
C ASP A 515 2.26 -9.38 21.85
N GLU A 516 3.07 -8.33 21.92
CA GLU A 516 3.35 -7.62 23.16
C GLU A 516 2.12 -6.91 23.70
N TYR A 517 1.36 -6.20 22.86
CA TYR A 517 0.12 -5.57 23.25
C TYR A 517 -0.86 -6.57 23.87
N ALA A 518 -1.11 -7.70 23.20
CA ALA A 518 -2.01 -8.73 23.70
C ALA A 518 -1.57 -9.25 25.10
N ARG A 519 -0.26 -9.43 25.32
CA ARG A 519 0.29 -9.88 26.61
C ARG A 519 0.15 -8.82 27.71
N ARG A 520 0.50 -7.56 27.40
CA ARG A 520 0.40 -6.44 28.35
C ARG A 520 -1.07 -6.16 28.70
N TYR A 521 -1.95 -6.13 27.70
CA TYR A 521 -3.39 -5.92 27.87
C TYR A 521 -4.04 -7.02 28.71
N ALA A 522 -3.72 -8.30 28.46
CA ALA A 522 -4.22 -9.39 29.31
C ALA A 522 -3.78 -9.24 30.78
N THR A 523 -2.55 -8.78 31.00
CA THR A 523 -2.02 -8.54 32.35
C THR A 523 -2.70 -7.36 33.03
N TRP A 524 -2.88 -6.25 32.30
CA TRP A 524 -3.59 -5.05 32.75
C TRP A 524 -5.05 -5.39 33.11
N LYS A 525 -5.77 -6.08 32.21
CA LYS A 525 -7.16 -6.51 32.42
C LYS A 525 -7.32 -7.39 33.66
N ALA A 526 -6.39 -8.32 33.90
CA ALA A 526 -6.39 -9.15 35.11
C ALA A 526 -6.12 -8.35 36.40
N LYS A 527 -5.28 -7.31 36.34
CA LYS A 527 -5.08 -6.39 37.47
C LYS A 527 -6.32 -5.55 37.75
N ARG A 528 -6.96 -4.99 36.71
CA ARG A 528 -8.20 -4.21 36.84
C ARG A 528 -9.34 -5.04 37.40
N ALA A 529 -9.50 -6.29 36.93
CA ALA A 529 -10.52 -7.19 37.48
C ALA A 529 -10.37 -7.39 39.00
N LYS A 530 -9.13 -7.57 39.48
CA LYS A 530 -8.85 -7.66 40.93
C LYS A 530 -9.08 -6.36 41.67
N ALA A 531 -8.72 -5.22 41.08
CA ALA A 531 -8.98 -3.90 41.67
C ALA A 531 -10.48 -3.63 41.79
N ALA A 532 -11.25 -3.93 40.75
CA ALA A 532 -12.72 -3.80 40.76
C ALA A 532 -13.38 -4.74 41.78
N GLU A 533 -12.87 -5.97 41.95
CA GLU A 533 -13.32 -6.87 43.01
C GLU A 533 -13.04 -6.29 44.41
N ALA A 534 -11.86 -5.71 44.62
CA ALA A 534 -11.49 -5.08 45.89
C ALA A 534 -12.34 -3.82 46.19
N GLU A 535 -12.56 -2.96 45.20
CA GLU A 535 -13.43 -1.78 45.30
C GLU A 535 -14.88 -2.19 45.62
N ALA A 536 -15.41 -3.23 44.96
CA ALA A 536 -16.74 -3.75 45.23
C ALA A 536 -16.85 -4.41 46.62
N GLU A 537 -15.78 -5.03 47.13
CA GLU A 537 -15.73 -5.53 48.52
C GLU A 537 -15.68 -4.38 49.53
N GLU A 538 -14.97 -3.29 49.21
CA GLU A 538 -14.86 -2.10 50.06
C GLU A 538 -16.18 -1.31 50.11
N GLU A 539 -16.87 -1.12 48.99
CA GLU A 539 -18.23 -0.56 48.94
C GLU A 539 -19.23 -1.40 49.74
N LYS A 540 -19.19 -2.74 49.58
CA LYS A 540 -20.02 -3.65 50.39
C LYS A 540 -19.67 -3.64 51.88
N ALA A 541 -18.42 -3.35 52.23
CA ALA A 541 -18.00 -3.17 53.61
C ALA A 541 -18.45 -1.81 54.17
N ALA A 542 -18.50 -0.77 53.34
CA ALA A 542 -18.98 0.56 53.68
C ALA A 542 -20.52 0.64 53.81
N GLU A 543 -21.27 -0.18 53.07
CA GLU A 543 -22.73 -0.28 53.17
C GLU A 543 -23.25 -1.14 54.35
N LYS A 544 -22.39 -1.81 55.13
CA LYS A 544 -22.85 -2.50 56.35
C LYS A 544 -23.28 -1.46 57.40
N PRO A 545 -24.50 -1.53 57.96
CA PRO A 545 -24.97 -0.52 58.90
C PRO A 545 -24.13 -0.56 60.18
N LYS A 546 -23.62 0.62 60.60
CA LYS A 546 -23.10 0.84 61.95
C LYS A 546 -24.21 0.53 62.96
N GLU A 547 -24.15 -0.62 63.61
CA GLU A 547 -24.86 -0.84 64.87
C GLU A 547 -24.25 0.09 65.94
N GLU A 548 -24.97 1.17 66.26
CA GLU A 548 -24.69 2.00 67.43
C GLU A 548 -25.12 1.28 68.73
N PRO A 549 -24.27 1.18 69.76
CA PRO A 549 -24.69 0.78 71.09
C PRO A 549 -25.28 1.99 71.84
N ALA A 550 -26.39 1.72 72.53
CA ALA A 550 -27.19 2.68 73.28
C ALA A 550 -26.46 3.36 74.46
N GLU A 551 -26.67 4.66 74.64
CA GLU A 551 -26.69 5.29 75.97
C GLU A 551 -27.66 6.48 76.07
N LYS A 552 -28.28 6.61 77.25
CA LYS A 552 -29.45 7.42 77.61
C LYS A 552 -29.16 8.92 77.73
N SER A 553 -30.12 9.77 77.35
CA SER A 553 -30.56 10.94 78.15
C SER A 553 -31.93 11.48 77.70
N GLU A 554 -32.58 12.21 78.61
CA GLU A 554 -34.02 12.40 78.76
C GLU A 554 -34.71 13.43 77.82
N LYS A 555 -36.04 13.19 77.66
CA LYS A 555 -37.14 13.98 77.04
C LYS A 555 -37.29 15.41 77.63
N PRO A 556 -38.11 16.35 77.07
CA PRO A 556 -39.53 16.16 76.66
C PRO A 556 -39.96 16.83 75.31
N ALA A 557 -40.79 16.14 74.50
CA ALA A 557 -42.26 16.32 74.28
C ALA A 557 -42.60 17.55 73.39
N GLU A 558 -43.44 17.54 72.35
CA GLU A 558 -44.64 16.77 71.91
C GLU A 558 -44.55 16.61 70.36
N GLU A 559 -44.80 15.48 69.67
CA GLU A 559 -46.03 14.68 69.40
C GLU A 559 -47.13 15.37 68.52
N PRO A 560 -47.92 14.64 67.70
CA PRO A 560 -47.55 14.11 66.37
C PRO A 560 -48.70 14.24 65.32
N GLU A 561 -48.53 13.69 64.11
CA GLU A 561 -49.51 12.90 63.30
C GLU A 561 -48.92 12.76 61.86
N MET A 562 -48.32 11.65 61.41
CA MET A 562 -48.79 10.28 61.16
C MET A 562 -49.87 10.18 60.04
N LYS A 563 -49.48 9.74 58.82
CA LYS A 563 -49.83 8.41 58.25
C LYS A 563 -49.57 8.23 56.75
N GLU A 564 -48.98 7.07 56.48
CA GLU A 564 -49.25 6.06 55.43
C GLU A 564 -49.06 6.39 53.92
N ALA A 565 -48.21 5.53 53.32
CA ALA A 565 -48.13 5.16 51.90
C ALA A 565 -49.44 4.46 51.42
N PRO A 566 -49.61 3.93 50.18
CA PRO A 566 -48.67 3.78 49.06
C PRO A 566 -49.28 4.01 47.64
N ALA A 567 -48.46 3.74 46.62
CA ALA A 567 -48.80 3.10 45.34
C ALA A 567 -49.50 3.87 44.18
N ALA A 568 -48.86 3.68 43.01
CA ALA A 568 -49.42 3.33 41.70
C ALA A 568 -49.93 4.42 40.74
N GLU A 569 -49.27 4.38 39.58
CA GLU A 569 -49.81 4.40 38.21
C GLU A 569 -50.33 5.69 37.55
N GLU A 570 -49.66 5.97 36.42
CA GLU A 570 -50.19 6.40 35.12
C GLU A 570 -51.18 7.58 35.06
N LYS A 571 -50.76 8.62 34.31
CA LYS A 571 -51.52 9.07 33.13
C LYS A 571 -50.71 10.00 32.23
N GLU A 572 -50.69 9.65 30.96
CA GLU A 572 -50.45 10.52 29.81
C GLU A 572 -51.33 11.79 29.85
N SER A 573 -50.80 12.92 29.38
CA SER A 573 -51.17 13.52 28.09
C SER A 573 -51.00 15.05 28.09
N ALA A 574 -50.31 15.52 27.04
CA ALA A 574 -50.49 16.74 26.25
C ALA A 574 -51.15 17.99 26.89
N ASP A 575 -50.49 19.14 26.81
CA ASP A 575 -50.83 20.11 25.75
C ASP A 575 -49.80 21.27 25.64
N LYS A 576 -49.53 21.66 24.39
CA LYS A 576 -48.89 22.91 23.94
C LYS A 576 -50.03 23.70 23.27
N PRO A 577 -50.16 25.04 23.39
CA PRO A 577 -49.54 25.94 22.40
C PRO A 577 -49.11 27.31 22.97
N GLU A 578 -47.97 27.83 22.53
CA GLU A 578 -47.83 29.08 21.72
C GLU A 578 -48.13 30.40 22.45
N ASP A 579 -47.10 31.25 22.53
CA ASP A 579 -47.24 32.66 22.14
C ASP A 579 -45.87 33.29 21.80
N LYS A 580 -45.79 33.86 20.59
CA LYS A 580 -44.82 34.82 20.06
C LYS A 580 -45.69 35.86 19.33
N PRO A 581 -45.43 37.19 19.39
CA PRO A 581 -44.49 37.80 18.44
C PRO A 581 -43.73 39.02 19.02
N GLU A 582 -42.44 39.19 18.66
CA GLU A 582 -41.88 40.24 17.76
C GLU A 582 -41.67 41.62 18.41
N ASP A 583 -40.41 42.08 18.42
CA ASP A 583 -40.05 43.36 17.80
C ASP A 583 -38.53 43.50 17.56
N LYS A 584 -38.19 43.95 16.35
CA LYS A 584 -36.90 44.46 15.84
C LYS A 584 -37.28 45.76 15.08
N PRO A 585 -36.46 46.84 14.99
CA PRO A 585 -35.28 46.83 14.12
C PRO A 585 -34.10 47.75 14.59
N GLU A 586 -32.85 47.40 14.24
CA GLU A 586 -31.90 48.13 13.35
C GLU A 586 -31.01 49.19 13.99
N ASP A 587 -29.68 48.99 13.93
CA ASP A 587 -28.76 49.94 13.28
C ASP A 587 -27.32 49.37 13.12
N LYS A 588 -26.75 49.60 11.93
CA LYS A 588 -25.33 49.51 11.51
C LYS A 588 -25.06 50.83 10.76
N PRO A 589 -23.86 51.44 10.73
CA PRO A 589 -22.67 50.81 10.11
C PRO A 589 -21.28 51.19 10.69
N GLU A 590 -20.30 50.37 10.28
CA GLU A 590 -18.88 50.62 9.95
C GLU A 590 -17.95 51.43 10.88
N ASP A 591 -16.85 50.79 11.32
CA ASP A 591 -15.51 51.22 10.93
C ASP A 591 -14.45 50.11 11.17
N LYS A 592 -13.58 49.93 10.16
CA LYS A 592 -12.28 49.22 10.18
C LYS A 592 -11.21 50.31 10.25
N PRO A 593 -10.07 50.13 10.95
CA PRO A 593 -8.91 49.60 10.24
C PRO A 593 -8.01 48.68 11.08
N GLU A 594 -7.10 48.07 10.32
CA GLU A 594 -6.02 47.14 10.62
C GLU A 594 -5.09 47.55 11.78
N ASP A 595 -4.61 46.56 12.54
CA ASP A 595 -3.16 46.38 12.71
C ASP A 595 -2.81 44.93 13.11
N LYS A 596 -1.81 44.39 12.41
CA LYS A 596 -1.13 43.11 12.62
C LYS A 596 -0.42 43.07 13.99
N PRO A 597 -0.22 41.87 14.53
CA PRO A 597 1.15 41.47 14.84
C PRO A 597 1.53 40.17 14.12
N GLU A 598 2.65 40.25 13.41
CA GLU A 598 3.43 39.11 12.94
C GLU A 598 4.10 38.45 14.15
N ASP A 599 3.88 37.15 14.36
CA ASP A 599 4.85 36.29 15.04
C ASP A 599 4.99 34.98 14.25
N LYS A 600 6.22 34.77 13.80
CA LYS A 600 6.73 33.51 13.22
C LYS A 600 6.66 32.40 14.27
N PRO A 601 6.38 31.17 13.84
CA PRO A 601 7.09 30.00 14.35
C PRO A 601 8.05 29.48 13.27
N GLU A 602 9.34 29.68 13.51
CA GLU A 602 10.38 28.79 13.00
C GLU A 602 10.32 27.52 13.85
N ASP A 603 9.96 26.38 13.24
CA ASP A 603 10.71 25.13 13.38
C ASP A 603 10.21 24.11 12.36
N LYS A 604 11.09 23.78 11.42
CA LYS A 604 10.94 22.68 10.45
C LYS A 604 11.28 21.37 11.16
N PRO A 605 10.44 20.33 11.08
CA PRO A 605 10.93 18.96 11.05
C PRO A 605 11.50 18.70 9.65
N GLU A 606 12.80 18.41 9.58
CA GLU A 606 13.44 17.86 8.38
C GLU A 606 13.07 16.37 8.27
N ASP A 607 12.12 16.01 7.41
CA ASP A 607 12.01 14.64 6.90
C ASP A 607 12.47 14.57 5.44
N LYS A 608 13.69 14.04 5.29
CA LYS A 608 14.21 13.53 4.01
C LYS A 608 13.63 12.13 3.77
N PRO A 609 13.05 11.85 2.60
CA PRO A 609 13.09 10.50 2.04
C PRO A 609 14.46 10.27 1.41
N GLU A 610 15.36 9.56 2.09
CA GLU A 610 16.56 8.97 1.46
C GLU A 610 16.21 7.62 0.84
N ASP A 611 15.63 7.63 -0.37
CA ASP A 611 15.78 6.51 -1.31
C ASP A 611 16.89 6.89 -2.30
N LYS A 612 18.09 6.36 -2.06
CA LYS A 612 19.19 6.38 -3.04
C LYS A 612 18.89 5.41 -4.17
N PRO A 613 18.98 5.80 -5.44
CA PRO A 613 19.29 4.86 -6.51
C PRO A 613 20.74 4.41 -6.36
N GLU A 614 20.97 3.12 -6.08
CA GLU A 614 22.28 2.49 -6.27
C GLU A 614 22.59 2.39 -7.77
N ASP A 615 23.32 3.36 -8.29
CA ASP A 615 24.09 3.20 -9.53
C ASP A 615 25.55 3.58 -9.26
N LYS A 616 26.40 2.57 -9.08
CA LYS A 616 27.84 2.70 -9.30
C LYS A 616 28.16 2.14 -10.69
N PRO A 617 28.77 2.92 -11.59
CA PRO A 617 29.33 2.39 -12.82
C PRO A 617 30.65 1.68 -12.51
N GLU A 618 30.70 0.36 -12.68
CA GLU A 618 31.97 -0.35 -12.84
C GLU A 618 32.41 -0.25 -14.31
N ASP A 619 33.22 0.77 -14.61
CA ASP A 619 34.08 0.77 -15.79
C ASP A 619 35.40 0.08 -15.46
N LYS A 620 35.62 -1.12 -16.00
CA LYS A 620 36.95 -1.60 -16.39
C LYS A 620 36.84 -2.39 -17.70
N PRO A 621 37.67 -2.07 -18.71
CA PRO A 621 37.60 -2.70 -20.02
C PRO A 621 38.28 -4.06 -20.01
N GLU A 622 37.58 -5.12 -20.43
CA GLU A 622 38.22 -6.36 -20.86
C GLU A 622 38.69 -6.22 -22.31
N GLU A 623 40.00 -6.17 -22.48
CA GLU A 623 40.68 -6.36 -23.75
C GLU A 623 40.40 -7.78 -24.30
N LYS A 624 39.90 -7.86 -25.53
CA LYS A 624 40.07 -9.06 -26.37
C LYS A 624 41.54 -9.21 -26.75
N PRO A 625 42.06 -10.45 -26.79
CA PRO A 625 43.03 -10.85 -27.80
C PRO A 625 42.37 -11.81 -28.80
N GLU A 626 42.28 -11.39 -30.05
CA GLU A 626 42.34 -12.30 -31.19
C GLU A 626 43.83 -12.56 -31.48
N ASP A 627 44.25 -13.83 -31.49
CA ASP A 627 45.09 -14.32 -32.60
C ASP A 627 45.17 -15.86 -32.64
N GLU A 628 45.30 -16.32 -33.88
CA GLU A 628 45.05 -17.63 -34.48
C GLU A 628 46.16 -18.72 -34.24
N PRO A 629 46.02 -19.95 -34.79
CA PRO A 629 46.56 -21.19 -34.22
C PRO A 629 47.91 -21.65 -34.81
N LYS A 630 48.55 -22.66 -34.17
CA LYS A 630 49.22 -23.81 -34.83
C LYS A 630 49.80 -24.84 -33.85
N SER A 631 49.60 -26.11 -34.24
CA SER A 631 50.42 -27.35 -34.16
C SER A 631 51.37 -27.55 -32.96
N ASP A 632 51.49 -28.75 -32.38
CA ASP A 632 51.92 -29.97 -33.05
C ASP A 632 51.40 -31.27 -32.41
N SER A 633 51.25 -32.23 -33.32
CA SER A 633 50.97 -33.66 -33.15
C SER A 633 51.99 -34.41 -32.30
N GLU A 634 51.52 -35.41 -31.56
CA GLU A 634 52.33 -36.57 -31.21
C GLU A 634 51.75 -37.83 -31.88
N LYS A 635 52.70 -38.64 -32.39
CA LYS A 635 52.58 -39.69 -33.39
C LYS A 635 51.91 -40.96 -32.86
N THR A 636 51.19 -41.66 -33.74
CA THR A 636 51.14 -43.13 -33.76
C THR A 636 51.56 -43.64 -35.14
N SER A 637 52.32 -44.74 -35.11
CA SER A 637 53.04 -45.35 -36.22
C SER A 637 52.17 -46.20 -37.15
N ASP A 638 52.79 -46.50 -38.30
CA ASP A 638 52.55 -47.60 -39.25
C ASP A 638 51.34 -47.45 -40.19
N GLY A 639 51.45 -47.57 -41.52
CA GLY A 639 52.53 -48.06 -42.38
C GLY A 639 51.91 -48.87 -43.53
N ASP A 640 51.90 -48.24 -44.72
CA ASP A 640 51.85 -48.77 -46.09
C ASP A 640 50.98 -49.99 -46.45
N GLU A 641 49.95 -49.79 -47.29
CA GLU A 641 50.02 -49.97 -48.76
C GLU A 641 48.78 -49.35 -49.46
#